data_AF-A0A6L8GT86-F1
#
_entry.id   AF-A0A6L8GT86-F1
#
_cell.length_a   1.000
_cell.length_b   1.000
_cell.length_c   1.000
_cell.angle_alpha   90.00
_cell.angle_beta   90.00
_cell.angle_gamma   90.00
#
_symmetry.space_group_name_H-M   'P 1'
#
loop_
_entity.id
_entity.type
_entity.pdbx_description
1 polymer ?
#
loop_
_entity_poly.entity_id
_entity_poly.type
_entity_poly.pdbx_seq_one_letter_code
_entity_poly.pdbx_strand_id
1 'polypeptide(L)'
;MRNTDTDLIKKILAGDESAFEELVNRYKKQVHALAWRKIGDFQIAEEITQDAFLKVFQELHSLKDPNLFSGWLYVITANLCATWHRKKRIQTQPLEDEEIMMQDKDLYSQHVVEERARTDADTHREVVKKLLAKLKESERTVMTLHYLGEMTVEEISKFIGVSAGTIKSRLQRARNRLQKEEHMIREALEHFQISPNLTDNILREVSQLKPAAPSISKPIIPWAVAAASAVLILLMLGVGSQFLAYFQKPYSFDAQSEMAVELIDAPIVLNLDTQTDKQNQFGNANAMGEDDNSGQNPDEVLLAEGDTEGENISVPKREWVEYERQSFAYPSGLLATPEGELYTLSTGGHLYKLGSDGESWEHINDMSSIKDNFMDGISLIAEWNGILYMVWHNEFYASKDDGKTWNLVYKWEIPPGGRDWEALDLVLTEQSFYLLYTDAAYRSEDQGKTWKDMRDELPDIPNSITVIQDTVFVESETNLYRGSAGSWQKLTFPIPESVSAFSVVGSKNRLYAMAILEDFDPQAASEGRQRTWWVFRSTDLGNSWKDITPTNAWPIKGFPPSPKLIAAGENIMLMEKGMVMSTDGGESWLPPVKPNASPSMNFYSSPAVVLNDRIIYVGGDGFQRSKDGGKTWERIEIPARRKFSRSIIEDLIVYDDIENAQETDSAVYAKYWRTLDKTTDRGKSWNSIEKEVPMTAPFREDQPEILSIVKSDDGLYAKGGSGYDVEMKINLYKVSEDGNSLIGIQGFPNLHSHSLWHKVSRHSSKPLTLADTLLVEELKKNYKGATQFFKELVDLTQGELVDFGQGGFQGQIIMVQHNLIERGFNGAFAVSGDTFYLEYNFRLFRWTQGERELYDTGVEETIGLTVRLPDGRYLPAGLAPAGAPKGQALEKFRVLYNLKLAVSGDTVYVGKRDGHLLVSYDRGENWTDITERLPLTVIAYKDIKFVGSKIYVATDAGVVVSNSGTQWDVITDVEGTDLVMEYLAVDGRRLYGMTDKTGVYLLVNGTWEQIVSETPERVTSFAVDENTLYVATMKRGMLHYIVE
;
A
#
# COMPACT_ATOMS: atom_id res chain seq x y z
N MET A 1 59.66 -3.84 19.51
CA MET A 1 58.85 -3.75 20.75
C MET A 1 57.57 -3.00 20.39
N ARG A 2 56.38 -3.43 20.85
CA ARG A 2 55.16 -2.60 20.74
C ARG A 2 55.30 -1.43 21.71
N ASN A 3 55.01 -0.20 21.28
CA ASN A 3 55.02 0.97 22.17
C ASN A 3 53.95 0.77 23.26
N THR A 4 54.21 1.10 24.54
CA THR A 4 53.14 1.12 25.54
C THR A 4 52.20 2.30 25.29
N ASP A 5 50.96 2.27 25.78
CA ASP A 5 50.04 3.41 25.62
C ASP A 5 50.65 4.69 26.22
N THR A 6 51.35 4.55 27.35
CA THR A 6 52.12 5.61 28.01
C THR A 6 53.24 6.18 27.13
N ASP A 7 53.87 5.38 26.27
CA ASP A 7 54.90 5.85 25.33
C ASP A 7 54.27 6.54 24.11
N LEU A 8 53.14 6.03 23.61
CA LEU A 8 52.38 6.66 22.53
C LEU A 8 51.86 8.04 22.96
N ILE A 9 51.22 8.12 24.13
CA ILE A 9 50.67 9.38 24.67
C ILE A 9 51.78 10.43 24.84
N LYS A 10 52.97 10.05 25.33
CA LYS A 10 54.12 10.96 25.41
C LYS A 10 54.59 11.46 24.04
N LYS A 11 54.60 10.60 23.02
CA LYS A 11 54.95 10.96 21.64
C LYS A 11 53.91 11.90 21.01
N ILE A 12 52.62 11.62 21.18
CA ILE A 12 51.52 12.47 20.70
C ILE A 12 51.61 13.86 21.33
N LEU A 13 51.82 13.95 22.65
CA LEU A 13 52.03 15.22 23.36
C LEU A 13 53.32 15.95 22.96
N ALA A 14 54.28 15.26 22.31
CA ALA A 14 55.48 15.83 21.71
C ALA A 14 55.31 16.19 20.22
N GLY A 15 54.11 15.99 19.64
CA GLY A 15 53.79 16.34 18.25
C GLY A 15 53.99 15.21 17.22
N ASP A 16 54.20 13.97 17.64
CA ASP A 16 54.30 12.81 16.75
C ASP A 16 52.91 12.25 16.42
N GLU A 17 52.43 12.56 15.21
CA GLU A 17 51.11 12.16 14.72
C GLU A 17 51.02 10.66 14.40
N SER A 18 52.14 10.03 14.04
CA SER A 18 52.18 8.58 13.78
C SER A 18 51.90 7.77 15.05
N ALA A 19 52.24 8.32 16.22
CA ALA A 19 51.87 7.74 17.50
C ALA A 19 50.37 7.85 17.82
N PHE A 20 49.66 8.84 17.25
CA PHE A 20 48.20 8.95 17.37
C PHE A 20 47.49 7.94 16.48
N GLU A 21 47.96 7.74 15.25
CA GLU A 21 47.50 6.67 14.37
C GLU A 21 47.66 5.28 15.03
N GLU A 22 48.81 4.99 15.64
CA GLU A 22 49.02 3.71 16.36
C GLU A 22 48.01 3.55 17.52
N LEU A 23 47.62 4.65 18.17
CA LEU A 23 46.65 4.66 19.27
C LEU A 23 45.20 4.48 18.78
N VAL A 24 44.81 5.13 17.68
CA VAL A 24 43.49 4.95 17.03
C VAL A 24 43.35 3.49 16.55
N ASN A 25 44.33 2.97 15.81
CA ASN A 25 44.30 1.60 15.30
C ASN A 25 44.26 0.55 16.42
N ARG A 26 44.83 0.84 17.59
CA ARG A 26 44.81 -0.04 18.78
C ARG A 26 43.44 -0.11 19.47
N TYR A 27 42.65 0.96 19.42
CA TYR A 27 41.43 1.13 20.22
C TYR A 27 40.12 1.27 19.41
N LYS A 28 40.17 1.43 18.08
CA LYS A 28 38.97 1.69 17.27
C LYS A 28 37.92 0.58 17.34
N LYS A 29 38.31 -0.70 17.39
CA LYS A 29 37.36 -1.82 17.52
C LYS A 29 36.61 -1.79 18.86
N GLN A 30 37.31 -1.47 19.94
CA GLN A 30 36.79 -1.47 21.30
C GLN A 30 35.86 -0.29 21.55
N VAL A 31 36.20 0.88 20.99
CA VAL A 31 35.35 2.09 21.01
C VAL A 31 34.09 1.87 20.17
N HIS A 32 34.23 1.37 18.94
CA HIS A 32 33.10 1.08 18.06
C HIS A 32 32.16 0.04 18.64
N ALA A 33 32.70 -1.09 19.14
CA ALA A 33 31.91 -2.11 19.82
C ALA A 33 31.13 -1.58 21.04
N LEU A 34 31.69 -0.61 21.78
CA LEU A 34 31.01 0.06 22.88
C LEU A 34 29.92 1.02 22.40
N ALA A 35 30.19 1.80 21.35
CA ALA A 35 29.24 2.73 20.76
C ALA A 35 28.05 1.99 20.13
N TRP A 36 28.31 0.98 19.30
CA TRP A 36 27.28 0.12 18.70
C TRP A 36 26.45 -0.59 19.77
N ARG A 37 27.09 -1.10 20.83
CA ARG A 37 26.38 -1.68 21.97
C ARG A 37 25.42 -0.68 22.65
N LYS A 38 25.75 0.61 22.70
CA LYS A 38 24.96 1.66 23.38
C LYS A 38 23.92 2.33 22.48
N ILE A 39 24.15 2.40 21.18
CA ILE A 39 23.24 3.06 20.22
C ILE A 39 22.34 2.04 19.51
N GLY A 40 22.89 0.87 19.13
CA GLY A 40 22.19 -0.15 18.35
C GLY A 40 22.12 0.12 16.84
N ASP A 41 22.80 1.16 16.37
CA ASP A 41 22.98 1.56 14.97
C ASP A 41 24.47 1.58 14.65
N PHE A 42 24.89 1.04 13.51
CA PHE A 42 26.31 0.78 13.20
C PHE A 42 27.02 2.01 12.62
N GLN A 43 26.31 2.78 11.79
CA GLN A 43 26.75 3.99 11.14
C GLN A 43 26.92 5.09 12.19
N ILE A 44 25.91 5.30 13.05
CA ILE A 44 26.00 6.26 14.17
C ILE A 44 27.05 5.84 15.21
N ALA A 45 27.29 4.53 15.39
CA ALA A 45 28.40 4.06 16.23
C ALA A 45 29.77 4.39 15.64
N GLU A 46 29.88 4.47 14.33
CA GLU A 46 31.10 4.89 13.63
C GLU A 46 31.33 6.40 13.78
N GLU A 47 30.29 7.22 13.59
CA GLU A 47 30.32 8.67 13.88
C GLU A 47 30.76 8.96 15.33
N ILE A 48 30.15 8.27 16.32
CA ILE A 48 30.52 8.42 17.74
C ILE A 48 31.94 7.92 18.01
N THR A 49 32.44 6.94 17.26
CA THR A 49 33.83 6.49 17.36
C THR A 49 34.78 7.58 16.86
N GLN A 50 34.45 8.24 15.75
CA GLN A 50 35.21 9.37 15.23
C GLN A 50 35.21 10.55 16.21
N ASP A 51 34.04 10.95 16.73
CA ASP A 51 33.91 11.97 17.78
C ASP A 51 34.73 11.63 19.03
N ALA A 52 34.75 10.35 19.44
CA ALA A 52 35.52 9.91 20.60
C ALA A 52 37.02 10.12 20.40
N PHE A 53 37.57 9.77 19.23
CA PHE A 53 38.99 9.99 18.94
C PHE A 53 39.35 11.45 18.70
N LEU A 54 38.46 12.25 18.09
CA LEU A 54 38.64 13.71 17.98
C LEU A 54 38.70 14.37 19.36
N LYS A 55 37.77 14.00 20.24
CA LYS A 55 37.76 14.47 21.62
C LYS A 55 38.96 14.01 22.42
N VAL A 56 39.42 12.77 22.23
CA VAL A 56 40.67 12.27 22.79
C VAL A 56 41.85 13.12 22.33
N PHE A 57 41.98 13.41 21.03
CA PHE A 57 43.09 14.23 20.52
C PHE A 57 43.10 15.64 21.15
N GLN A 58 41.94 16.29 21.20
CA GLN A 58 41.79 17.61 21.82
C GLN A 58 42.10 17.59 23.32
N GLU A 59 41.57 16.63 24.08
CA GLU A 59 41.65 16.59 25.54
C GLU A 59 42.84 15.77 26.09
N LEU A 60 43.69 15.14 25.25
CA LEU A 60 44.75 14.22 25.70
C LEU A 60 45.71 14.84 26.73
N HIS A 61 45.99 16.13 26.57
CA HIS A 61 46.83 16.92 27.47
C HIS A 61 46.27 17.04 28.90
N SER A 62 44.97 16.76 29.10
CA SER A 62 44.30 16.76 30.42
C SER A 62 44.43 15.43 31.18
N LEU A 63 44.88 14.36 30.52
CA LEU A 63 45.02 13.03 31.12
C LEU A 63 46.22 12.97 32.08
N LYS A 64 45.91 13.05 33.38
CA LYS A 64 46.92 13.10 34.46
C LYS A 64 47.75 11.83 34.62
N ASP A 65 47.21 10.67 34.27
CA ASP A 65 47.91 9.38 34.33
C ASP A 65 47.65 8.60 33.01
N PRO A 66 48.67 8.49 32.13
CA PRO A 66 48.56 7.72 30.89
C PRO A 66 48.18 6.25 31.09
N ASN A 67 48.44 5.64 32.25
CA ASN A 67 48.07 4.25 32.52
C ASN A 67 46.55 4.04 32.64
N LEU A 68 45.77 5.13 32.83
CA LEU A 68 44.30 5.10 32.89
C LEU A 68 43.62 5.39 31.54
N PHE A 69 44.40 5.51 30.45
CA PHE A 69 43.90 5.90 29.13
C PHE A 69 42.69 5.08 28.66
N SER A 70 42.75 3.75 28.76
CA SER A 70 41.66 2.86 28.31
C SER A 70 40.34 3.09 29.07
N GLY A 71 40.39 3.30 30.39
CA GLY A 71 39.21 3.65 31.19
C GLY A 71 38.71 5.08 30.93
N TRP A 72 39.63 6.03 30.66
CA TRP A 72 39.27 7.40 30.27
C TRP A 72 38.57 7.43 28.90
N LEU A 73 39.06 6.65 27.94
CA LEU A 73 38.47 6.46 26.61
C LEU A 73 37.07 5.83 26.69
N TYR A 74 36.86 4.83 27.56
CA TYR A 74 35.53 4.29 27.86
C TYR A 74 34.58 5.38 28.35
N VAL A 75 35.03 6.26 29.27
CA VAL A 75 34.22 7.36 29.82
C VAL A 75 33.87 8.39 28.74
N ILE A 76 34.82 8.79 27.89
CA ILE A 76 34.55 9.70 26.75
C ILE A 76 33.48 9.10 25.83
N THR A 77 33.68 7.85 25.40
CA THR A 77 32.77 7.15 24.47
C THR A 77 31.37 6.99 25.08
N ALA A 78 31.28 6.59 26.35
CA ALA A 78 30.01 6.44 27.05
C ALA A 78 29.27 7.78 27.24
N ASN A 79 30.01 8.87 27.49
CA ASN A 79 29.45 10.21 27.60
C ASN A 79 28.95 10.74 26.24
N LEU A 80 29.65 10.47 25.14
CA LEU A 80 29.19 10.81 23.79
C LEU A 80 27.91 10.04 23.44
N CYS A 81 27.85 8.73 23.69
CA CYS A 81 26.62 7.94 23.53
C CYS A 81 25.45 8.53 24.37
N ALA A 82 25.70 8.89 25.63
CA ALA A 82 24.70 9.49 26.51
C ALA A 82 24.32 10.94 26.14
N THR A 83 25.17 11.63 25.38
CA THR A 83 24.91 12.96 24.83
C THR A 83 24.10 12.87 23.55
N TRP A 84 24.41 11.90 22.67
CA TRP A 84 23.64 11.58 21.48
C TRP A 84 22.20 11.17 21.85
N HIS A 85 22.03 10.25 22.81
CA HIS A 85 20.70 9.88 23.33
C HIS A 85 19.94 11.07 23.94
N ARG A 86 20.65 12.02 24.57
CA ARG A 86 20.04 13.25 25.08
C ARG A 86 19.66 14.22 23.95
N LYS A 87 20.52 14.45 22.97
CA LYS A 87 20.22 15.28 21.78
C LYS A 87 19.03 14.72 21.00
N LYS A 88 18.98 13.41 20.76
CA LYS A 88 17.83 12.73 20.13
C LYS A 88 16.52 12.87 20.93
N ARG A 89 16.61 12.92 22.27
CA ARG A 89 15.48 13.18 23.17
C ARG A 89 15.12 14.67 23.31
N ILE A 90 15.98 15.58 22.88
CA ILE A 90 15.76 17.04 22.87
C ILE A 90 15.27 17.53 21.50
N GLN A 91 15.76 16.95 20.39
CA GLN A 91 15.21 17.13 19.03
C GLN A 91 13.76 16.59 18.89
N THR A 92 13.23 15.91 19.90
CA THR A 92 11.81 15.59 20.04
C THR A 92 11.00 16.69 20.77
N GLN A 93 11.57 17.89 20.94
CA GLN A 93 10.86 19.15 21.21
C GLN A 93 11.34 20.21 20.19
N PRO A 94 10.44 21.04 19.63
CA PRO A 94 10.81 22.00 18.59
C PRO A 94 11.50 23.24 19.19
N LEU A 95 12.49 23.76 18.46
CA LEU A 95 13.06 25.10 18.60
C LEU A 95 13.51 25.55 17.19
N GLU A 96 13.39 26.87 16.95
CA GLU A 96 13.36 27.50 15.61
C GLU A 96 14.73 27.64 14.92
N ASP A 97 14.66 28.05 13.65
CA ASP A 97 15.65 27.99 12.56
C ASP A 97 17.06 28.57 12.78
N GLU A 98 18.01 28.09 11.96
CA GLU A 98 19.00 28.94 11.26
C GLU A 98 19.56 28.21 10.01
N GLU A 99 19.63 28.89 8.86
CA GLU A 99 20.08 28.35 7.55
C GLU A 99 21.61 28.27 7.39
N ILE A 100 22.14 27.23 6.71
CA ILE A 100 23.37 27.32 5.88
C ILE A 100 23.22 26.47 4.60
N MET A 101 23.65 27.02 3.45
CA MET A 101 23.55 26.41 2.11
C MET A 101 24.74 25.52 1.68
N MET A 102 24.39 24.37 1.08
CA MET A 102 24.78 23.83 -0.26
C MET A 102 26.27 23.62 -0.70
N GLN A 103 26.45 22.60 -1.58
CA GLN A 103 27.67 22.09 -2.29
C GLN A 103 28.50 21.06 -1.48
N ASP A 104 29.00 19.95 -2.03
CA ASP A 104 29.36 19.60 -3.42
C ASP A 104 28.86 18.21 -3.90
N LYS A 105 28.94 17.95 -5.23
CA LYS A 105 28.27 16.80 -5.90
C LYS A 105 29.16 15.59 -6.27
N ASP A 106 30.47 15.62 -6.00
CA ASP A 106 31.44 14.66 -6.59
C ASP A 106 31.91 13.51 -5.66
N LEU A 107 31.32 13.36 -4.45
CA LEU A 107 31.70 12.31 -3.48
C LEU A 107 30.84 11.03 -3.53
N TYR A 108 29.75 11.02 -4.32
CA TYR A 108 28.73 9.96 -4.27
C TYR A 108 29.24 8.59 -4.79
N SER A 109 30.09 8.60 -5.82
CA SER A 109 30.49 7.41 -6.58
C SER A 109 31.34 6.39 -5.81
N GLN A 110 31.99 6.79 -4.71
CA GLN A 110 32.72 5.86 -3.83
C GLN A 110 31.83 5.27 -2.72
N HIS A 111 30.68 5.88 -2.42
CA HIS A 111 29.78 5.41 -1.36
C HIS A 111 28.99 4.16 -1.76
N VAL A 112 28.59 4.05 -3.04
CA VAL A 112 27.72 2.99 -3.57
C VAL A 112 28.37 1.59 -3.55
N VAL A 113 29.69 1.50 -3.63
CA VAL A 113 30.42 0.21 -3.53
C VAL A 113 30.50 -0.26 -2.08
N GLU A 114 30.67 0.66 -1.11
CA GLU A 114 30.55 0.32 0.31
C GLU A 114 29.12 -0.11 0.68
N GLU A 115 28.11 0.42 -0.01
CA GLU A 115 26.70 0.22 0.34
C GLU A 115 26.17 -1.18 -0.01
N ARG A 116 26.65 -1.82 -1.07
CA ARG A 116 26.25 -3.21 -1.40
C ARG A 116 26.79 -4.24 -0.41
N ALA A 117 27.96 -4.00 0.19
CA ALA A 117 28.47 -4.82 1.30
C ALA A 117 27.73 -4.54 2.63
N ARG A 118 27.00 -3.42 2.74
CA ARG A 118 26.18 -3.13 3.93
C ARG A 118 24.91 -3.99 3.97
N THR A 119 24.30 -4.36 2.85
CA THR A 119 23.00 -5.08 2.84
C THR A 119 23.04 -6.46 3.52
N ASP A 120 24.04 -7.30 3.17
CA ASP A 120 24.23 -8.62 3.81
C ASP A 120 24.81 -8.51 5.22
N ALA A 121 25.62 -7.48 5.47
CA ALA A 121 26.07 -7.19 6.82
C ALA A 121 24.86 -6.83 7.70
N ASP A 122 24.01 -5.90 7.28
CA ASP A 122 22.86 -5.33 8.01
C ASP A 122 21.81 -6.36 8.38
N THR A 123 21.54 -7.35 7.52
CA THR A 123 20.70 -8.51 7.88
C THR A 123 21.32 -9.32 9.02
N HIS A 124 22.63 -9.61 8.97
CA HIS A 124 23.36 -10.22 10.09
C HIS A 124 23.39 -9.32 11.34
N ARG A 125 23.55 -8.00 11.20
CA ARG A 125 23.55 -7.04 12.32
C ARG A 125 22.22 -7.10 13.07
N GLU A 126 21.10 -7.11 12.36
CA GLU A 126 19.76 -7.18 12.95
C GLU A 126 19.45 -8.55 13.59
N VAL A 127 19.91 -9.67 12.99
CA VAL A 127 19.82 -10.99 13.63
C VAL A 127 20.60 -11.01 14.95
N VAL A 128 21.87 -10.56 14.95
CA VAL A 128 22.69 -10.52 16.17
C VAL A 128 22.10 -9.57 17.22
N LYS A 129 21.60 -8.40 16.82
CA LYS A 129 20.93 -7.43 17.70
C LYS A 129 19.70 -8.03 18.38
N LYS A 130 18.86 -8.77 17.64
CA LYS A 130 17.70 -9.53 18.17
C LYS A 130 18.12 -10.65 19.12
N LEU A 131 19.21 -11.37 18.83
CA LEU A 131 19.72 -12.44 19.70
C LEU A 131 20.34 -11.89 21.00
N LEU A 132 21.21 -10.88 20.89
CA LEU A 132 21.82 -10.19 22.02
C LEU A 132 20.77 -9.51 22.92
N ALA A 133 19.62 -9.09 22.38
CA ALA A 133 18.51 -8.53 23.17
C ALA A 133 18.02 -9.46 24.29
N LYS A 134 18.13 -10.79 24.13
CA LYS A 134 17.79 -11.81 25.15
C LYS A 134 18.67 -11.75 26.41
N LEU A 135 19.82 -11.06 26.36
CA LEU A 135 20.75 -10.91 27.48
C LEU A 135 20.47 -9.67 28.33
N LYS A 136 20.77 -9.77 29.63
CA LYS A 136 20.85 -8.61 30.53
C LYS A 136 21.93 -7.65 30.03
N GLU A 137 21.77 -6.34 30.28
CA GLU A 137 22.68 -5.31 29.73
C GLU A 137 24.16 -5.61 29.98
N SER A 138 24.51 -5.99 31.22
CA SER A 138 25.88 -6.28 31.65
C SER A 138 26.47 -7.57 31.08
N GLU A 139 25.62 -8.51 30.65
CA GLU A 139 26.01 -9.74 29.94
C GLU A 139 26.21 -9.44 28.46
N ARG A 140 25.28 -8.69 27.86
CA ARG A 140 25.33 -8.23 26.46
C ARG A 140 26.56 -7.40 26.16
N THR A 141 26.90 -6.44 27.02
CA THR A 141 28.07 -5.56 26.83
C THR A 141 29.40 -6.33 26.89
N VAL A 142 29.52 -7.29 27.81
CA VAL A 142 30.72 -8.16 27.87
C VAL A 142 30.83 -9.04 26.63
N MET A 143 29.71 -9.60 26.16
CA MET A 143 29.68 -10.42 24.95
C MET A 143 30.04 -9.62 23.69
N THR A 144 29.50 -8.41 23.51
CA THR A 144 29.86 -7.54 22.38
C THR A 144 31.33 -7.14 22.41
N LEU A 145 31.89 -6.71 23.56
CA LEU A 145 33.29 -6.33 23.64
C LEU A 145 34.26 -7.51 23.47
N HIS A 146 33.84 -8.73 23.81
CA HIS A 146 34.65 -9.93 23.62
C HIS A 146 34.73 -10.37 22.15
N TYR A 147 33.60 -10.44 21.44
CA TYR A 147 33.57 -10.94 20.05
C TYR A 147 33.79 -9.83 19.00
N LEU A 148 33.16 -8.65 19.13
CA LEU A 148 33.31 -7.54 18.18
C LEU A 148 34.48 -6.62 18.55
N GLY A 149 34.71 -6.41 19.84
CA GLY A 149 35.87 -5.64 20.32
C GLY A 149 37.17 -6.45 20.36
N GLU A 150 37.12 -7.76 20.10
CA GLU A 150 38.25 -8.71 20.18
C GLU A 150 38.98 -8.71 21.54
N MET A 151 38.32 -8.26 22.61
CA MET A 151 38.96 -8.01 23.91
C MET A 151 39.07 -9.28 24.76
N THR A 152 40.23 -9.47 25.39
CA THR A 152 40.40 -10.45 26.47
C THR A 152 39.60 -10.06 27.72
N VAL A 153 39.36 -11.01 28.62
CA VAL A 153 38.65 -10.78 29.90
C VAL A 153 39.37 -9.71 30.73
N GLU A 154 40.70 -9.70 30.68
CA GLU A 154 41.60 -8.79 31.35
C GLU A 154 41.57 -7.37 30.74
N GLU A 155 41.40 -7.25 29.43
CA GLU A 155 41.23 -5.96 28.75
C GLU A 155 39.84 -5.37 28.98
N ILE A 156 38.77 -6.17 28.89
CA ILE A 156 37.41 -5.74 29.24
C ILE A 156 37.36 -5.28 30.71
N SER A 157 38.07 -6.01 31.59
CA SER A 157 38.19 -5.67 33.01
C SER A 157 38.78 -4.28 33.22
N LYS A 158 39.88 -3.95 32.53
CA LYS A 158 40.51 -2.61 32.57
C LYS A 158 39.65 -1.53 31.91
N PHE A 159 39.00 -1.83 30.79
CA PHE A 159 38.24 -0.88 29.98
C PHE A 159 36.93 -0.43 30.67
N ILE A 160 36.19 -1.36 31.30
CA ILE A 160 34.94 -1.04 32.03
C ILE A 160 35.21 -0.72 33.51
N GLY A 161 36.33 -1.16 34.08
CA GLY A 161 36.66 -0.99 35.50
C GLY A 161 35.99 -2.01 36.43
N VAL A 162 35.76 -3.23 35.95
CA VAL A 162 35.09 -4.33 36.67
C VAL A 162 36.01 -5.54 36.77
N SER A 163 36.02 -6.27 37.88
CA SER A 163 36.98 -7.39 38.09
C SER A 163 36.88 -8.50 37.04
N ALA A 164 38.03 -9.06 36.64
CA ALA A 164 38.11 -10.12 35.62
C ALA A 164 37.24 -11.35 35.94
N GLY A 165 37.12 -11.72 37.23
CA GLY A 165 36.21 -12.79 37.67
C GLY A 165 34.73 -12.48 37.38
N THR A 166 34.30 -11.22 37.55
CA THR A 166 32.95 -10.77 37.22
C THR A 166 32.71 -10.74 35.71
N ILE A 167 33.71 -10.31 34.91
CA ILE A 167 33.65 -10.37 33.45
C ILE A 167 33.51 -11.83 32.96
N LYS A 168 34.36 -12.74 33.46
CA LYS A 168 34.30 -14.18 33.15
C LYS A 168 32.94 -14.80 33.51
N SER A 169 32.39 -14.43 34.68
CA SER A 169 31.07 -14.87 35.14
C SER A 169 29.92 -14.35 34.24
N ARG A 170 29.98 -13.08 33.82
CA ARG A 170 29.00 -12.47 32.89
C ARG A 170 29.06 -13.10 31.50
N LEU A 171 30.27 -13.32 30.97
CA LEU A 171 30.47 -13.98 29.67
C LEU A 171 29.95 -15.42 29.70
N GLN A 172 30.25 -16.20 30.74
CA GLN A 172 29.74 -17.58 30.84
C GLN A 172 28.21 -17.63 30.94
N ARG A 173 27.58 -16.71 31.69
CA ARG A 173 26.10 -16.62 31.72
C ARG A 173 25.52 -16.20 30.37
N ALA A 174 26.19 -15.32 29.63
CA ALA A 174 25.77 -14.91 28.29
C ALA A 174 25.77 -16.10 27.32
N ARG A 175 26.87 -16.87 27.28
CA ARG A 175 27.01 -18.11 26.51
C ARG A 175 25.92 -19.12 26.87
N ASN A 176 25.77 -19.45 28.16
CA ASN A 176 24.76 -20.40 28.63
C ASN A 176 23.31 -20.00 28.27
N ARG A 177 23.00 -18.68 28.22
CA ARG A 177 21.67 -18.16 27.84
C ARG A 177 21.40 -18.22 26.33
N LEU A 178 22.43 -18.35 25.51
CA LEU A 178 22.39 -18.33 24.05
C LEU A 178 23.03 -19.59 23.45
N GLN A 179 23.02 -20.70 24.18
CA GLN A 179 23.82 -21.90 23.86
C GLN A 179 23.49 -22.50 22.48
N LYS A 180 22.26 -22.33 21.97
CA LYS A 180 21.88 -22.80 20.63
C LYS A 180 22.31 -21.83 19.53
N GLU A 181 22.50 -20.55 19.86
CA GLU A 181 22.77 -19.47 18.92
C GLU A 181 24.21 -18.92 19.02
N GLU A 182 25.01 -19.40 19.97
CA GLU A 182 26.37 -18.90 20.24
C GLU A 182 27.27 -18.97 19.00
N HIS A 183 27.19 -20.04 18.19
CA HIS A 183 27.96 -20.16 16.95
C HIS A 183 27.63 -19.03 15.98
N MET A 184 26.34 -18.81 15.68
CA MET A 184 25.89 -17.76 14.76
C MET A 184 26.26 -16.36 15.27
N ILE A 185 26.16 -16.11 16.58
CA ILE A 185 26.52 -14.81 17.15
C ILE A 185 28.03 -14.59 17.10
N ARG A 186 28.82 -15.64 17.37
CA ARG A 186 30.27 -15.60 17.27
C ARG A 186 30.71 -15.35 15.83
N GLU A 187 30.21 -16.16 14.90
CA GLU A 187 30.49 -16.07 13.47
C GLU A 187 30.10 -14.71 12.91
N ALA A 188 28.88 -14.24 13.18
CA ALA A 188 28.45 -12.92 12.74
C ALA A 188 29.31 -11.80 13.36
N LEU A 189 29.54 -11.79 14.69
CA LEU A 189 30.34 -10.74 15.35
C LEU A 189 31.83 -10.75 14.98
N GLU A 190 32.43 -11.91 14.70
CA GLU A 190 33.83 -12.02 14.27
C GLU A 190 34.03 -11.56 12.80
N HIS A 191 32.98 -11.58 11.97
CA HIS A 191 33.04 -11.10 10.57
C HIS A 191 32.60 -9.63 10.37
N PHE A 192 32.26 -8.89 11.43
CA PHE A 192 31.96 -7.46 11.31
C PHE A 192 33.21 -6.65 10.92
N GLN A 193 33.19 -6.11 9.71
CA GLN A 193 34.18 -5.11 9.29
C GLN A 193 33.69 -3.71 9.65
N ILE A 194 34.50 -2.98 10.41
CA ILE A 194 34.42 -1.51 10.54
C ILE A 194 34.92 -0.92 9.23
N SER A 195 34.41 0.26 8.80
CA SER A 195 34.86 0.87 7.55
C SER A 195 36.40 0.92 7.47
N PRO A 196 37.01 0.46 6.35
CA PRO A 196 38.45 0.55 6.14
C PRO A 196 38.97 1.97 6.34
N ASN A 197 38.16 2.95 5.93
CA ASN A 197 38.48 4.37 5.86
C ASN A 197 38.34 5.10 7.22
N LEU A 198 37.87 4.44 8.29
CA LEU A 198 37.60 5.11 9.59
C LEU A 198 38.86 5.73 10.21
N THR A 199 40.01 5.07 10.14
CA THR A 199 41.27 5.65 10.66
C THR A 199 41.63 6.91 9.89
N ASP A 200 41.54 6.86 8.56
CA ASP A 200 41.92 7.97 7.69
C ASP A 200 40.97 9.16 7.86
N ASN A 201 39.67 8.92 8.04
CA ASN A 201 38.69 9.94 8.40
C ASN A 201 39.02 10.61 9.74
N ILE A 202 39.33 9.83 10.79
CA ILE A 202 39.74 10.37 12.10
C ILE A 202 41.01 11.24 11.96
N LEU A 203 42.03 10.76 11.24
CA LEU A 203 43.28 11.49 11.03
C LEU A 203 43.10 12.75 10.19
N ARG A 204 42.21 12.71 9.18
CA ARG A 204 41.87 13.87 8.35
C ARG A 204 41.24 14.97 9.19
N GLU A 205 40.21 14.66 9.98
CA GLU A 205 39.57 15.64 10.87
C GLU A 205 40.55 16.19 11.93
N VAL A 206 41.41 15.33 12.50
CA VAL A 206 42.49 15.76 13.40
C VAL A 206 43.47 16.72 12.71
N SER A 207 43.80 16.51 11.43
CA SER A 207 44.68 17.40 10.67
C SER A 207 44.04 18.79 10.43
N GLN A 208 42.72 18.84 10.26
CA GLN A 208 41.96 20.08 10.06
C GLN A 208 41.77 20.89 11.35
N LEU A 209 41.80 20.23 12.52
CA LEU A 209 41.78 20.88 13.84
C LEU A 209 43.08 21.65 14.17
N LYS A 210 44.12 21.61 13.34
CA LYS A 210 45.32 22.45 13.51
C LYS A 210 45.07 23.88 13.02
N PRO A 211 45.26 24.91 13.88
CA PRO A 211 45.35 26.29 13.39
C PRO A 211 46.60 26.47 12.52
N ALA A 212 46.47 27.16 11.40
CA ALA A 212 47.60 27.55 10.55
C ALA A 212 48.63 28.39 11.33
N ALA A 213 49.91 28.21 11.03
CA ALA A 213 51.00 28.91 11.70
C ALA A 213 50.86 30.45 11.56
N PRO A 214 51.19 31.23 12.61
CA PRO A 214 50.79 32.63 12.68
C PRO A 214 51.61 33.55 11.75
N SER A 215 50.94 34.25 10.85
CA SER A 215 51.54 35.36 10.10
C SER A 215 51.65 36.60 10.99
N ILE A 216 52.86 37.15 11.07
CA ILE A 216 53.22 38.24 11.97
C ILE A 216 52.86 39.59 11.34
N SER A 217 51.96 40.38 11.93
CA SER A 217 52.23 41.81 12.27
C SER A 217 51.05 42.58 12.92
N LYS A 218 51.36 43.08 14.13
CA LYS A 218 50.74 44.11 15.00
C LYS A 218 50.44 45.47 14.32
N PRO A 219 49.89 46.50 15.04
CA PRO A 219 48.84 46.52 16.08
C PRO A 219 47.86 47.75 15.99
N ILE A 220 46.86 47.85 16.88
CA ILE A 220 46.63 48.98 17.85
C ILE A 220 45.32 48.75 18.64
N ILE A 221 45.32 49.12 19.92
CA ILE A 221 44.27 49.06 20.97
C ILE A 221 44.18 50.48 21.61
N PRO A 222 43.42 50.82 22.68
CA PRO A 222 42.27 50.19 23.38
C PRO A 222 41.05 51.18 23.39
N TRP A 223 39.99 51.15 24.24
CA TRP A 223 39.65 50.40 25.46
C TRP A 223 38.18 49.93 25.55
N ALA A 224 37.88 49.27 26.68
CA ALA A 224 36.59 48.89 27.25
C ALA A 224 35.51 50.00 27.41
N VAL A 225 34.23 49.63 27.25
CA VAL A 225 33.16 49.56 28.30
C VAL A 225 31.95 48.82 27.69
N ALA A 226 31.74 47.55 28.06
CA ALA A 226 30.48 46.79 27.80
C ALA A 226 30.46 45.42 28.51
N ALA A 227 31.58 44.69 28.54
CA ALA A 227 31.62 43.28 28.98
C ALA A 227 31.58 43.05 30.52
N ALA A 228 31.56 44.11 31.33
CA ALA A 228 31.66 44.00 32.79
C ALA A 228 30.33 43.61 33.49
N SER A 229 29.19 43.76 32.82
CA SER A 229 27.86 43.60 33.45
C SER A 229 27.40 42.14 33.55
N ALA A 230 27.77 41.28 32.60
CA ALA A 230 27.29 39.89 32.56
C ALA A 230 27.99 38.96 33.56
N VAL A 231 29.29 39.18 33.82
CA VAL A 231 30.12 38.30 34.66
C VAL A 231 29.73 38.38 36.14
N LEU A 232 29.29 39.55 36.62
CA LEU A 232 28.83 39.74 38.00
C LEU A 232 27.48 39.06 38.28
N ILE A 233 26.59 38.97 37.30
CA ILE A 233 25.29 38.30 37.45
C ILE A 233 25.47 36.78 37.55
N LEU A 234 26.37 36.20 36.74
CA LEU A 234 26.70 34.78 36.80
C LEU A 234 27.41 34.39 38.11
N LEU A 235 28.26 35.26 38.67
CA LEU A 235 28.91 35.01 39.96
C LEU A 235 27.96 35.12 41.17
N MET A 236 26.91 35.94 41.09
CA MET A 236 25.92 36.07 42.18
C MET A 236 24.93 34.91 42.25
N LEU A 237 24.82 34.07 41.21
CA LEU A 237 23.91 32.90 41.17
C LEU A 237 24.55 31.58 41.62
N GLY A 238 25.80 31.58 42.10
CA GLY A 238 26.33 30.50 42.93
C GLY A 238 26.61 29.14 42.25
N VAL A 239 26.57 29.04 40.92
CA VAL A 239 26.90 27.80 40.19
C VAL A 239 28.40 27.75 39.86
N GLY A 240 29.23 27.46 40.86
CA GLY A 240 30.69 27.66 40.73
C GLY A 240 31.62 26.80 41.60
N SER A 241 31.19 25.64 42.12
CA SER A 241 32.09 24.82 42.98
C SER A 241 31.86 23.30 43.05
N GLN A 242 30.99 22.70 42.22
CA GLN A 242 30.74 21.23 42.26
C GLN A 242 31.17 20.44 41.01
N PHE A 243 31.51 21.09 39.89
CA PHE A 243 31.78 20.39 38.62
C PHE A 243 33.18 19.78 38.44
N LEU A 244 34.11 20.00 39.38
CA LEU A 244 35.50 19.50 39.28
C LEU A 244 35.82 18.29 40.17
N ALA A 245 34.87 17.83 41.01
CA ALA A 245 35.08 16.69 41.91
C ALA A 245 34.56 15.34 41.36
N TYR A 246 33.86 15.33 40.21
CA TYR A 246 33.18 14.14 39.69
C TYR A 246 34.05 13.25 38.78
N PHE A 247 35.22 13.72 38.36
CA PHE A 247 36.01 13.12 37.27
C PHE A 247 36.98 11.97 37.66
N GLN A 248 36.96 11.49 38.91
CA GLN A 248 37.89 10.43 39.38
C GLN A 248 37.26 9.40 40.33
N LYS A 249 36.09 8.84 39.98
CA LYS A 249 35.60 7.59 40.62
C LYS A 249 35.12 6.58 39.57
N PRO A 250 35.61 5.32 39.59
CA PRO A 250 35.05 4.27 38.75
C PRO A 250 33.62 3.93 39.19
N TYR A 251 32.77 3.64 38.21
CA TYR A 251 31.35 3.36 38.42
C TYR A 251 31.17 1.93 38.97
N SER A 252 30.71 1.79 40.22
CA SER A 252 30.46 0.48 40.85
C SER A 252 29.02 0.02 40.59
N PHE A 253 28.86 -1.28 40.33
CA PHE A 253 27.55 -1.94 40.14
C PHE A 253 27.11 -2.76 41.36
N ASP A 254 27.88 -2.78 42.45
CA ASP A 254 27.65 -3.67 43.60
C ASP A 254 26.85 -3.00 44.74
N ALA A 255 25.66 -2.47 44.41
CA ALA A 255 24.68 -2.03 45.42
C ALA A 255 23.76 -3.20 45.80
N GLN A 256 23.74 -3.58 47.08
CA GLN A 256 22.97 -4.73 47.59
C GLN A 256 21.49 -4.39 47.86
N SER A 257 20.70 -5.47 47.98
CA SER A 257 19.25 -5.50 48.23
C SER A 257 18.90 -5.38 49.73
N GLU A 258 17.86 -4.60 50.02
CA GLU A 258 17.02 -4.64 51.24
C GLU A 258 15.55 -4.49 50.79
N MET A 259 14.52 -5.05 51.43
CA MET A 259 14.41 -6.16 52.41
C MET A 259 12.98 -6.72 52.33
N ALA A 260 12.74 -7.92 52.85
CA ALA A 260 11.40 -8.49 52.99
C ALA A 260 10.71 -8.04 54.30
N VAL A 261 9.38 -8.04 54.33
CA VAL A 261 8.55 -8.10 55.55
C VAL A 261 7.42 -9.11 55.33
N GLU A 262 7.00 -9.79 56.41
CA GLU A 262 6.34 -11.09 56.41
C GLU A 262 4.80 -11.08 56.27
N LEU A 263 4.25 -12.28 56.08
CA LEU A 263 2.82 -12.61 56.08
C LEU A 263 2.13 -12.33 57.42
N ILE A 264 0.82 -12.04 57.37
CA ILE A 264 -0.15 -12.47 58.38
C ILE A 264 -1.42 -12.99 57.66
N ASP A 265 -1.83 -14.22 57.96
CA ASP A 265 -3.10 -14.82 57.55
C ASP A 265 -4.30 -14.27 58.35
N ALA A 266 -5.45 -14.11 57.69
CA ALA A 266 -6.76 -14.30 58.33
C ALA A 266 -7.87 -14.54 57.28
N PRO A 267 -8.58 -15.69 57.30
CA PRO A 267 -9.75 -15.91 56.46
C PRO A 267 -11.02 -15.39 57.13
N ILE A 268 -11.94 -14.80 56.36
CA ILE A 268 -13.33 -14.59 56.79
C ILE A 268 -14.26 -15.32 55.84
N VAL A 269 -14.65 -16.52 56.27
CA VAL A 269 -15.84 -17.22 55.75
C VAL A 269 -17.04 -16.73 56.56
N LEU A 270 -18.05 -16.19 55.89
CA LEU A 270 -19.39 -16.05 56.45
C LEU A 270 -20.41 -16.59 55.44
N ASN A 271 -20.78 -17.85 55.68
CA ASN A 271 -21.99 -18.46 55.15
C ASN A 271 -23.13 -18.14 56.15
N LEU A 272 -24.33 -17.79 55.67
CA LEU A 272 -25.60 -17.96 56.40
C LEU A 272 -26.83 -17.71 55.50
N ASP A 273 -27.15 -18.76 54.73
CA ASP A 273 -28.49 -19.32 54.47
C ASP A 273 -29.80 -18.51 54.62
N THR A 274 -30.62 -18.61 53.56
CA THR A 274 -32.11 -18.74 53.55
C THR A 274 -32.95 -17.48 53.91
N GLN A 275 -34.21 -17.28 53.46
CA GLN A 275 -35.26 -18.21 53.01
C GLN A 275 -36.09 -17.77 51.77
N THR A 276 -36.83 -18.75 51.24
CA THR A 276 -37.82 -18.74 50.15
C THR A 276 -39.20 -18.16 50.50
N ASP A 277 -39.96 -17.72 49.47
CA ASP A 277 -41.24 -18.37 49.06
C ASP A 277 -41.69 -17.89 47.65
N LYS A 278 -41.96 -18.81 46.70
CA LYS A 278 -43.30 -19.24 46.16
C LYS A 278 -44.10 -18.12 45.46
N GLN A 279 -44.86 -18.28 44.36
CA GLN A 279 -45.25 -19.35 43.40
C GLN A 279 -45.81 -18.60 42.13
N ASN A 280 -46.20 -19.15 40.96
CA ASN A 280 -46.53 -20.48 40.42
C ASN A 280 -46.05 -20.56 38.94
N GLN A 281 -45.46 -21.66 38.47
CA GLN A 281 -46.05 -22.80 37.74
C GLN A 281 -46.60 -22.59 36.31
N PHE A 282 -45.84 -23.16 35.36
CA PHE A 282 -46.22 -24.07 34.25
C PHE A 282 -47.34 -23.73 33.24
N GLY A 283 -47.00 -23.93 31.96
CA GLY A 283 -47.93 -24.12 30.85
C GLY A 283 -47.20 -24.50 29.55
N ASN A 284 -46.86 -25.79 29.37
CA ASN A 284 -46.31 -26.34 28.13
C ASN A 284 -47.23 -27.47 27.65
N ALA A 285 -47.83 -27.35 26.45
CA ALA A 285 -48.51 -28.46 25.77
C ALA A 285 -48.80 -28.14 24.29
N ASN A 286 -48.63 -29.17 23.45
CA ASN A 286 -49.12 -29.23 22.08
C ASN A 286 -50.66 -29.22 22.02
N ALA A 287 -51.24 -28.77 20.91
CA ALA A 287 -52.46 -29.35 20.35
C ALA A 287 -52.57 -29.08 18.84
N MET A 288 -52.94 -30.11 18.08
CA MET A 288 -53.44 -30.00 16.71
C MET A 288 -54.91 -29.56 16.72
N GLY A 289 -55.39 -29.05 15.58
CA GLY A 289 -56.82 -28.85 15.31
C GLY A 289 -57.05 -28.72 13.81
N GLU A 290 -57.67 -29.73 13.21
CA GLU A 290 -58.14 -29.75 11.82
C GLU A 290 -59.37 -28.83 11.66
N ASP A 291 -59.57 -28.21 10.48
CA ASP A 291 -60.62 -28.69 9.57
C ASP A 291 -60.69 -27.95 8.21
N ASP A 292 -61.11 -28.72 7.22
CA ASP A 292 -61.41 -28.47 5.80
C ASP A 292 -62.00 -27.11 5.36
N ASN A 293 -61.55 -26.60 4.19
CA ASN A 293 -62.23 -26.97 2.94
C ASN A 293 -61.55 -26.59 1.60
N SER A 294 -61.88 -27.39 0.59
CA SER A 294 -61.72 -27.29 -0.88
C SER A 294 -61.57 -25.90 -1.52
N GLY A 295 -60.88 -25.72 -2.66
CA GLY A 295 -60.14 -26.71 -3.48
C GLY A 295 -59.93 -26.27 -4.95
N GLN A 296 -59.33 -27.16 -5.75
CA GLN A 296 -59.25 -27.19 -7.23
C GLN A 296 -58.46 -26.11 -8.00
N ASN A 297 -57.29 -26.55 -8.51
CA ASN A 297 -56.77 -26.21 -9.84
C ASN A 297 -57.77 -26.71 -10.93
N PRO A 298 -57.82 -26.18 -12.18
CA PRO A 298 -56.73 -26.47 -13.14
C PRO A 298 -56.43 -25.42 -14.24
N ASP A 299 -55.20 -25.50 -14.75
CA ASP A 299 -54.73 -25.55 -16.15
C ASP A 299 -55.34 -24.73 -17.33
N GLU A 300 -54.40 -24.42 -18.24
CA GLU A 300 -54.51 -24.36 -19.72
C GLU A 300 -55.04 -23.11 -20.46
N VAL A 301 -54.05 -22.36 -21.01
CA VAL A 301 -53.76 -22.24 -22.47
C VAL A 301 -54.68 -21.38 -23.38
N LEU A 302 -54.02 -20.35 -23.94
CA LEU A 302 -54.25 -19.65 -25.22
C LEU A 302 -55.62 -19.00 -25.51
N LEU A 303 -55.56 -17.72 -25.93
CA LEU A 303 -55.84 -17.34 -27.32
C LEU A 303 -55.20 -15.98 -27.64
N ALA A 304 -54.86 -15.78 -28.92
CA ALA A 304 -54.21 -14.58 -29.43
C ALA A 304 -55.19 -13.70 -30.21
N GLU A 305 -55.08 -12.39 -30.06
CA GLU A 305 -55.64 -11.31 -30.88
C GLU A 305 -54.99 -10.00 -30.38
N GLY A 306 -54.51 -9.06 -31.20
CA GLY A 306 -54.29 -9.04 -32.65
C GLY A 306 -53.64 -7.69 -33.01
N ASP A 307 -52.84 -7.63 -34.08
CA ASP A 307 -52.17 -6.39 -34.47
C ASP A 307 -53.18 -5.29 -34.85
N THR A 308 -53.12 -4.15 -34.15
CA THR A 308 -53.65 -2.88 -34.65
C THR A 308 -52.58 -1.80 -34.53
N GLU A 309 -52.10 -1.34 -35.67
CA GLU A 309 -51.25 -0.15 -35.78
C GLU A 309 -51.98 1.05 -35.17
N GLY A 310 -51.56 1.44 -33.97
CA GLY A 310 -51.78 2.76 -33.42
C GLY A 310 -50.42 3.33 -33.06
N GLU A 311 -50.09 4.51 -33.58
CA GLU A 311 -48.92 5.28 -33.13
C GLU A 311 -49.12 5.68 -31.67
N ASN A 312 -48.76 4.75 -30.78
CA ASN A 312 -48.75 4.98 -29.36
C ASN A 312 -47.50 5.82 -29.08
N ILE A 313 -47.65 7.15 -29.22
CA ILE A 313 -46.68 8.11 -28.69
C ILE A 313 -46.64 7.86 -27.19
N SER A 314 -45.70 7.00 -26.78
CA SER A 314 -45.50 6.68 -25.39
C SER A 314 -45.01 7.94 -24.69
N VAL A 315 -45.93 8.61 -24.00
CA VAL A 315 -45.56 9.54 -22.92
C VAL A 315 -44.57 8.76 -22.05
N PRO A 316 -43.31 9.22 -21.90
CA PRO A 316 -42.31 8.47 -21.16
C PRO A 316 -42.85 8.15 -19.77
N LYS A 317 -42.80 6.87 -19.39
CA LYS A 317 -43.12 6.47 -18.02
C LYS A 317 -42.21 7.26 -17.07
N ARG A 318 -42.82 7.86 -16.06
CA ARG A 318 -42.13 8.61 -14.98
C ARG A 318 -41.44 7.63 -14.03
N GLU A 319 -40.42 6.95 -14.55
CA GLU A 319 -39.67 5.88 -13.90
C GLU A 319 -38.18 6.15 -14.11
N TRP A 320 -37.35 5.76 -13.12
CA TRP A 320 -35.89 5.86 -13.24
C TRP A 320 -35.39 5.02 -14.42
N VAL A 321 -34.85 5.69 -15.44
CA VAL A 321 -34.30 5.04 -16.63
C VAL A 321 -32.92 4.51 -16.29
N GLU A 322 -32.78 3.18 -16.34
CA GLU A 322 -31.51 2.50 -16.22
C GLU A 322 -30.87 2.39 -17.61
N TYR A 323 -29.90 3.26 -17.90
CA TYR A 323 -28.85 2.87 -18.84
C TYR A 323 -27.86 2.03 -18.06
N GLU A 324 -28.18 0.74 -17.97
CA GLU A 324 -27.27 -0.24 -17.42
C GLU A 324 -26.00 -0.20 -18.29
N ARG A 325 -24.92 0.38 -17.76
CA ARG A 325 -23.59 -0.09 -18.13
C ARG A 325 -23.60 -1.56 -17.74
N GLN A 326 -23.90 -2.43 -18.71
CA GLN A 326 -24.00 -3.86 -18.52
C GLN A 326 -22.82 -4.26 -17.65
N SER A 327 -23.10 -4.89 -16.51
CA SER A 327 -21.98 -5.30 -15.67
C SER A 327 -21.22 -6.35 -16.44
N PHE A 328 -19.96 -6.05 -16.75
CA PHE A 328 -19.15 -6.93 -17.56
C PHE A 328 -18.46 -7.94 -16.65
N ALA A 329 -18.53 -9.20 -17.04
CA ALA A 329 -17.79 -10.23 -16.36
C ALA A 329 -16.31 -10.03 -16.71
N TYR A 330 -15.46 -9.83 -15.69
CA TYR A 330 -14.01 -9.72 -15.93
C TYR A 330 -13.49 -11.12 -16.27
N PRO A 331 -12.85 -11.32 -17.43
CA PRO A 331 -12.31 -12.62 -17.82
C PRO A 331 -11.08 -12.96 -16.96
N SER A 332 -11.18 -14.00 -16.13
CA SER A 332 -10.06 -14.56 -15.35
C SER A 332 -9.25 -15.59 -16.14
N GLY A 333 -9.82 -16.13 -17.22
CA GLY A 333 -9.15 -17.04 -18.15
C GLY A 333 -9.75 -16.98 -19.54
N LEU A 334 -8.97 -17.32 -20.57
CA LEU A 334 -9.38 -17.33 -21.97
C LEU A 334 -8.71 -18.51 -22.69
N LEU A 335 -9.50 -19.31 -23.41
CA LEU A 335 -9.07 -20.50 -24.11
C LEU A 335 -9.62 -20.49 -25.54
N ALA A 336 -8.78 -20.77 -26.53
CA ALA A 336 -9.24 -21.19 -27.85
C ALA A 336 -8.96 -22.68 -28.06
N THR A 337 -9.95 -23.41 -28.59
CA THR A 337 -9.77 -24.81 -28.98
C THR A 337 -9.14 -24.92 -30.38
N PRO A 338 -8.60 -26.10 -30.76
CA PRO A 338 -8.09 -26.34 -32.12
C PRO A 338 -9.13 -26.11 -33.23
N GLU A 339 -10.41 -26.29 -32.93
CA GLU A 339 -11.55 -26.05 -33.83
C GLU A 339 -11.89 -24.56 -33.99
N GLY A 340 -11.26 -23.68 -33.20
CA GLY A 340 -11.49 -22.23 -33.21
C GLY A 340 -12.63 -21.76 -32.32
N GLU A 341 -13.16 -22.61 -31.44
CA GLU A 341 -14.11 -22.20 -30.40
C GLU A 341 -13.39 -21.39 -29.32
N LEU A 342 -14.06 -20.39 -28.73
CA LEU A 342 -13.48 -19.54 -27.70
C LEU A 342 -14.29 -19.64 -26.40
N TYR A 343 -13.61 -19.89 -25.29
CA TYR A 343 -14.19 -20.01 -23.95
C TYR A 343 -13.54 -19.01 -23.00
N THR A 344 -14.32 -18.46 -22.07
CA THR A 344 -13.80 -17.60 -21.00
C THR A 344 -14.46 -17.93 -19.66
N LEU A 345 -13.64 -17.90 -18.60
CA LEU A 345 -14.10 -17.93 -17.22
C LEU A 345 -14.13 -16.50 -16.70
N SER A 346 -15.18 -16.16 -15.97
CA SER A 346 -15.26 -14.89 -15.25
C SER A 346 -14.78 -15.01 -13.81
N THR A 347 -14.40 -13.88 -13.21
CA THR A 347 -14.07 -13.72 -11.78
C THR A 347 -15.17 -14.14 -10.79
N GLY A 348 -16.37 -14.49 -11.26
CA GLY A 348 -17.48 -15.01 -10.44
C GLY A 348 -17.74 -16.51 -10.61
N GLY A 349 -16.92 -17.22 -11.38
CA GLY A 349 -17.11 -18.63 -11.68
C GLY A 349 -18.12 -18.94 -12.78
N HIS A 350 -18.54 -17.95 -13.57
CA HIS A 350 -19.38 -18.23 -14.73
C HIS A 350 -18.49 -18.54 -15.95
N LEU A 351 -18.76 -19.69 -16.59
CA LEU A 351 -18.17 -20.11 -17.86
C LEU A 351 -19.03 -19.63 -19.03
N TYR A 352 -18.39 -19.00 -20.02
CA TYR A 352 -19.02 -18.59 -21.26
C TYR A 352 -18.30 -19.18 -22.47
N LYS A 353 -19.04 -19.40 -23.55
CA LYS A 353 -18.56 -19.80 -24.89
C LYS A 353 -18.95 -18.71 -25.87
N LEU A 354 -18.06 -18.33 -26.79
CA LEU A 354 -18.39 -17.36 -27.83
C LEU A 354 -19.31 -18.02 -28.85
N GLY A 355 -20.41 -17.35 -29.17
CA GLY A 355 -21.41 -17.80 -30.13
C GLY A 355 -20.85 -17.92 -31.54
N SER A 356 -21.56 -18.65 -32.39
CA SER A 356 -21.17 -18.86 -33.80
C SER A 356 -21.31 -17.61 -34.68
N ASP A 357 -21.97 -16.56 -34.17
CA ASP A 357 -21.94 -15.20 -34.74
C ASP A 357 -20.57 -14.52 -34.55
N GLY A 358 -19.77 -14.99 -33.60
CA GLY A 358 -18.53 -14.39 -33.13
C GLY A 358 -18.74 -13.13 -32.27
N GLU A 359 -19.98 -12.72 -32.00
CA GLU A 359 -20.32 -11.43 -31.38
C GLU A 359 -20.89 -11.58 -29.96
N SER A 360 -21.67 -12.64 -29.70
CA SER A 360 -22.36 -12.84 -28.42
C SER A 360 -21.73 -13.94 -27.56
N TRP A 361 -21.68 -13.72 -26.24
CA TRP A 361 -21.20 -14.73 -25.28
C TRP A 361 -22.36 -15.56 -24.70
N GLU A 362 -22.41 -16.85 -25.01
CA GLU A 362 -23.37 -17.79 -24.42
C GLU A 362 -22.88 -18.23 -23.03
N HIS A 363 -23.74 -18.09 -22.02
CA HIS A 363 -23.45 -18.60 -20.68
C HIS A 363 -23.67 -20.12 -20.61
N ILE A 364 -22.59 -20.87 -20.37
CA ILE A 364 -22.62 -22.33 -20.34
C ILE A 364 -22.93 -22.85 -18.93
N ASN A 365 -22.24 -22.33 -17.89
CA ASN A 365 -22.33 -22.91 -16.55
C ASN A 365 -21.96 -21.93 -15.43
N ASP A 366 -22.55 -22.12 -14.25
CA ASP A 366 -22.23 -21.41 -13.01
C ASP A 366 -21.46 -22.35 -12.07
N MET A 367 -20.13 -22.17 -12.01
CA MET A 367 -19.23 -22.98 -11.21
C MET A 367 -19.35 -22.71 -9.70
N SER A 368 -20.03 -21.65 -9.28
CA SER A 368 -20.39 -21.47 -7.85
C SER A 368 -21.38 -22.53 -7.37
N SER A 369 -22.07 -23.25 -8.27
CA SER A 369 -22.85 -24.45 -7.92
C SER A 369 -22.00 -25.65 -7.51
N ILE A 370 -20.69 -25.66 -7.82
CA ILE A 370 -19.77 -26.73 -7.43
C ILE A 370 -19.31 -26.54 -5.96
N LYS A 371 -19.09 -25.29 -5.51
CA LYS A 371 -18.90 -24.91 -4.08
C LYS A 371 -19.24 -23.44 -3.81
N ASP A 372 -19.79 -23.16 -2.63
CA ASP A 372 -20.30 -21.84 -2.19
C ASP A 372 -19.27 -20.67 -2.17
N ASN A 373 -17.97 -20.94 -2.12
CA ASN A 373 -16.91 -19.92 -2.01
C ASN A 373 -16.07 -19.85 -3.31
N PHE A 374 -16.65 -19.34 -4.40
CA PHE A 374 -15.95 -19.20 -5.69
C PHE A 374 -15.11 -17.92 -5.82
N MET A 375 -15.15 -17.01 -4.84
CA MET A 375 -14.35 -15.78 -4.90
C MET A 375 -12.86 -16.08 -4.65
N ASP A 376 -12.00 -15.38 -5.39
CA ASP A 376 -10.56 -15.22 -5.15
C ASP A 376 -9.62 -16.37 -5.60
N GLY A 377 -9.76 -16.88 -6.84
CA GLY A 377 -8.74 -17.76 -7.45
C GLY A 377 -8.67 -17.73 -8.98
N ILE A 378 -7.45 -17.71 -9.53
CA ILE A 378 -7.20 -17.94 -10.96
C ILE A 378 -7.65 -19.37 -11.30
N SER A 379 -8.46 -19.52 -12.34
CA SER A 379 -8.97 -20.80 -12.80
C SER A 379 -8.46 -21.06 -14.22
N LEU A 380 -7.63 -22.09 -14.38
CA LEU A 380 -7.08 -22.47 -15.66
C LEU A 380 -8.05 -23.40 -16.37
N ILE A 381 -8.28 -23.16 -17.67
CA ILE A 381 -9.09 -24.02 -18.53
C ILE A 381 -8.31 -24.34 -19.81
N ALA A 382 -8.28 -25.62 -20.18
CA ALA A 382 -7.61 -26.13 -21.36
C ALA A 382 -8.47 -27.19 -22.07
N GLU A 383 -8.21 -27.43 -23.35
CA GLU A 383 -8.90 -28.45 -24.15
C GLU A 383 -7.90 -29.53 -24.57
N TRP A 384 -8.33 -30.80 -24.55
CA TRP A 384 -7.60 -31.89 -25.20
C TRP A 384 -8.54 -33.03 -25.62
N ASN A 385 -8.52 -33.39 -26.91
CA ASN A 385 -9.31 -34.48 -27.52
C ASN A 385 -10.84 -34.39 -27.32
N GLY A 386 -11.40 -33.19 -27.44
CA GLY A 386 -12.83 -32.90 -27.24
C GLY A 386 -13.26 -32.94 -25.77
N ILE A 387 -12.31 -32.76 -24.84
CA ILE A 387 -12.55 -32.75 -23.39
C ILE A 387 -11.99 -31.44 -22.85
N LEU A 388 -12.85 -30.66 -22.19
CA LEU A 388 -12.42 -29.49 -21.43
C LEU A 388 -11.92 -29.94 -20.07
N TYR A 389 -10.76 -29.44 -19.68
CA TYR A 389 -10.14 -29.65 -18.37
C TYR A 389 -10.04 -28.31 -17.64
N MET A 390 -10.25 -28.34 -16.33
CA MET A 390 -10.17 -27.15 -15.48
C MET A 390 -9.41 -27.45 -14.19
N VAL A 391 -8.52 -26.55 -13.79
CA VAL A 391 -7.92 -26.54 -12.45
C VAL A 391 -8.60 -25.45 -11.63
N TRP A 392 -9.09 -25.83 -10.46
CA TRP A 392 -9.60 -24.88 -9.48
C TRP A 392 -9.02 -25.20 -8.10
N HIS A 393 -8.23 -24.27 -7.57
CA HIS A 393 -7.51 -24.42 -6.30
C HIS A 393 -6.71 -25.75 -6.28
N ASN A 394 -7.10 -26.73 -5.46
CA ASN A 394 -6.44 -28.04 -5.35
C ASN A 394 -7.21 -29.19 -6.04
N GLU A 395 -8.06 -28.92 -7.02
CA GLU A 395 -8.92 -29.90 -7.68
C GLU A 395 -8.84 -29.79 -9.21
N PHE A 396 -8.73 -30.94 -9.89
CA PHE A 396 -8.69 -31.07 -11.34
C PHE A 396 -9.98 -31.71 -11.86
N TYR A 397 -10.64 -31.02 -12.79
CA TYR A 397 -11.93 -31.41 -13.34
C TYR A 397 -11.87 -31.65 -14.83
N ALA A 398 -12.77 -32.51 -15.34
CA ALA A 398 -12.99 -32.72 -16.77
C ALA A 398 -14.47 -32.68 -17.14
N SER A 399 -14.77 -32.09 -18.29
CA SER A 399 -16.09 -32.03 -18.94
C SER A 399 -16.03 -32.63 -20.34
N LYS A 400 -17.07 -33.39 -20.70
CA LYS A 400 -17.23 -34.07 -21.99
C LYS A 400 -18.44 -33.55 -22.79
N ASP A 401 -18.96 -32.40 -22.38
CA ASP A 401 -20.22 -31.81 -22.82
C ASP A 401 -20.11 -30.27 -22.89
N ASP A 402 -18.99 -29.78 -23.41
CA ASP A 402 -18.65 -28.36 -23.59
C ASP A 402 -18.72 -27.51 -22.31
N GLY A 403 -18.44 -28.11 -21.14
CA GLY A 403 -18.45 -27.43 -19.85
C GLY A 403 -19.80 -27.43 -19.12
N LYS A 404 -20.81 -28.15 -19.62
CA LYS A 404 -22.15 -28.25 -19.00
C LYS A 404 -22.17 -29.12 -17.74
N THR A 405 -21.32 -30.15 -17.66
CA THR A 405 -21.08 -30.92 -16.44
C THR A 405 -19.59 -31.16 -16.22
N TRP A 406 -19.17 -31.09 -14.97
CA TRP A 406 -17.77 -31.24 -14.56
C TRP A 406 -17.62 -32.41 -13.60
N ASN A 407 -16.65 -33.28 -13.87
CA ASN A 407 -16.34 -34.46 -13.07
C ASN A 407 -14.96 -34.28 -12.47
N LEU A 408 -14.84 -34.48 -11.15
CA LEU A 408 -13.54 -34.45 -10.46
C LEU A 408 -12.69 -35.64 -10.96
N VAL A 409 -11.51 -35.33 -11.50
CA VAL A 409 -10.52 -36.31 -11.98
C VAL A 409 -9.47 -36.56 -10.90
N TYR A 410 -8.97 -35.49 -10.27
CA TYR A 410 -7.93 -35.57 -9.25
C TYR A 410 -8.07 -34.46 -8.22
N LYS A 411 -7.50 -34.68 -7.02
CA LYS A 411 -7.46 -33.72 -5.92
C LYS A 411 -6.14 -33.82 -5.18
N TRP A 412 -5.43 -32.71 -5.07
CA TRP A 412 -4.21 -32.61 -4.28
C TRP A 412 -4.53 -32.37 -2.80
N GLU A 413 -3.70 -32.88 -1.88
CA GLU A 413 -3.78 -32.54 -0.47
C GLU A 413 -3.11 -31.18 -0.23
N ILE A 414 -3.86 -30.19 0.25
CA ILE A 414 -3.31 -28.86 0.56
C ILE A 414 -2.43 -28.97 1.81
N PRO A 415 -1.17 -28.50 1.78
CA PRO A 415 -0.32 -28.45 2.97
C PRO A 415 -0.95 -27.59 4.09
N PRO A 416 -0.78 -27.95 5.39
CA PRO A 416 -1.32 -27.16 6.50
C PRO A 416 -0.82 -25.70 6.48
N GLY A 417 -1.71 -24.78 6.12
CA GLY A 417 -1.43 -23.33 6.03
C GLY A 417 -1.34 -22.76 4.60
N GLY A 418 -1.36 -23.59 3.55
CA GLY A 418 -1.24 -23.16 2.15
C GLY A 418 -2.50 -22.47 1.61
N ARG A 419 -2.66 -21.17 1.88
CA ARG A 419 -3.65 -20.32 1.18
C ARG A 419 -3.16 -19.81 -0.18
N ASP A 420 -1.85 -19.89 -0.42
CA ASP A 420 -1.18 -19.23 -1.56
C ASP A 420 -0.84 -20.20 -2.72
N TRP A 421 -1.51 -21.36 -2.77
CA TRP A 421 -1.46 -22.31 -3.90
C TRP A 421 -2.33 -21.81 -5.06
N GLU A 422 -1.77 -20.91 -5.86
CA GLU A 422 -2.36 -20.46 -7.12
C GLU A 422 -1.83 -21.30 -8.29
N ALA A 423 -2.73 -21.73 -9.18
CA ALA A 423 -2.36 -22.45 -10.39
C ALA A 423 -1.90 -21.44 -11.46
N LEU A 424 -0.67 -21.59 -11.94
CA LEU A 424 -0.02 -20.65 -12.86
C LEU A 424 -0.25 -21.01 -14.33
N ASP A 425 -0.10 -22.29 -14.67
CA ASP A 425 -0.14 -22.76 -16.06
C ASP A 425 -0.57 -24.23 -16.19
N LEU A 426 -1.26 -24.57 -17.28
CA LEU A 426 -1.84 -25.88 -17.56
C LEU A 426 -1.67 -26.22 -19.05
N VAL A 427 -0.78 -27.15 -19.36
CA VAL A 427 -0.49 -27.57 -20.73
C VAL A 427 -0.82 -29.04 -20.94
N LEU A 428 -1.67 -29.33 -21.92
CA LEU A 428 -2.14 -30.67 -22.26
C LEU A 428 -1.50 -31.11 -23.58
N THR A 429 -0.86 -32.28 -23.60
CA THR A 429 -0.24 -32.86 -24.81
C THR A 429 -0.67 -34.30 -24.99
N GLU A 430 -0.41 -34.90 -26.16
CA GLU A 430 -0.65 -36.33 -26.39
C GLU A 430 0.14 -37.23 -25.43
N GLN A 431 1.35 -36.82 -25.03
CA GLN A 431 2.27 -37.64 -24.22
C GLN A 431 2.09 -37.42 -22.71
N SER A 432 1.73 -36.21 -22.29
CA SER A 432 1.63 -35.82 -20.88
C SER A 432 0.81 -34.55 -20.67
N PHE A 433 0.17 -34.44 -19.51
CA PHE A 433 -0.38 -33.18 -18.99
C PHE A 433 0.60 -32.59 -17.99
N TYR A 434 0.72 -31.27 -17.98
CA TYR A 434 1.60 -30.51 -17.09
C TYR A 434 0.79 -29.43 -16.38
N LEU A 435 1.03 -29.27 -15.08
CA LEU A 435 0.39 -28.27 -14.24
C LEU A 435 1.41 -27.61 -13.32
N LEU A 436 1.46 -26.28 -13.34
CA LEU A 436 2.29 -25.47 -12.46
C LEU A 436 1.46 -24.77 -11.40
N TYR A 437 1.99 -24.74 -10.18
CA TYR A 437 1.57 -23.93 -9.05
C TYR A 437 2.74 -23.03 -8.61
N THR A 438 2.44 -22.03 -7.80
CA THR A 438 3.41 -21.09 -7.19
C THR A 438 4.64 -21.74 -6.52
N ASP A 439 4.54 -22.96 -5.99
CA ASP A 439 5.63 -23.67 -5.31
C ASP A 439 5.82 -25.15 -5.75
N ALA A 440 5.08 -25.60 -6.76
CA ALA A 440 4.99 -27.00 -7.15
C ALA A 440 4.76 -27.18 -8.66
N ALA A 441 5.30 -28.26 -9.22
CA ALA A 441 5.18 -28.57 -10.64
C ALA A 441 4.86 -30.06 -10.80
N TYR A 442 3.85 -30.38 -11.61
CA TYR A 442 3.32 -31.72 -11.75
C TYR A 442 3.21 -32.17 -13.21
N ARG A 443 3.59 -33.42 -13.48
CA ARG A 443 3.33 -34.12 -14.76
C ARG A 443 2.40 -35.31 -14.56
N SER A 444 1.49 -35.53 -15.49
CA SER A 444 0.68 -36.75 -15.58
C SER A 444 0.86 -37.41 -16.95
N GLU A 445 1.07 -38.74 -16.94
CA GLU A 445 1.18 -39.58 -18.14
C GLU A 445 -0.11 -40.39 -18.42
N ASP A 446 -1.17 -40.19 -17.61
CA ASP A 446 -2.41 -40.99 -17.65
C ASP A 446 -3.69 -40.14 -17.76
N GLN A 447 -3.57 -38.93 -18.32
CA GLN A 447 -4.63 -37.93 -18.51
C GLN A 447 -5.14 -37.31 -17.21
N GLY A 448 -4.21 -37.02 -16.29
CA GLY A 448 -4.46 -36.32 -15.03
C GLY A 448 -5.01 -37.17 -13.90
N LYS A 449 -4.97 -38.52 -13.99
CA LYS A 449 -5.48 -39.42 -12.94
C LYS A 449 -4.43 -39.68 -11.86
N THR A 450 -3.15 -39.66 -12.23
CA THR A 450 -2.01 -39.62 -11.33
C THR A 450 -1.04 -38.54 -11.76
N TRP A 451 -0.41 -37.89 -10.78
CA TRP A 451 0.52 -36.78 -10.99
C TRP A 451 1.83 -37.07 -10.26
N LYS A 452 2.94 -36.80 -10.93
CA LYS A 452 4.30 -36.90 -10.42
C LYS A 452 4.87 -35.50 -10.22
N ASP A 453 5.47 -35.25 -9.07
CA ASP A 453 6.23 -34.03 -8.79
C ASP A 453 7.46 -33.92 -9.71
N MET A 454 7.66 -32.74 -10.28
CA MET A 454 8.75 -32.42 -11.21
C MET A 454 9.92 -31.66 -10.55
N ARG A 455 9.81 -31.28 -9.26
CA ARG A 455 10.86 -30.52 -8.55
C ARG A 455 12.15 -31.31 -8.34
N ASP A 456 12.10 -32.64 -8.41
CA ASP A 456 13.30 -33.51 -8.45
C ASP A 456 13.91 -33.63 -9.86
N GLU A 457 13.18 -33.24 -10.91
CA GLU A 457 13.64 -33.28 -12.31
C GLU A 457 14.23 -31.94 -12.79
N LEU A 458 13.79 -30.82 -12.21
CA LEU A 458 14.21 -29.45 -12.53
C LEU A 458 15.06 -28.86 -11.38
N PRO A 459 16.10 -28.05 -11.67
CA PRO A 459 16.95 -27.48 -10.62
C PRO A 459 16.31 -26.29 -9.86
N ASP A 460 15.34 -25.62 -10.47
CA ASP A 460 14.64 -24.44 -9.91
C ASP A 460 13.11 -24.63 -10.01
N ILE A 461 12.34 -23.80 -9.29
CA ILE A 461 10.88 -23.76 -9.39
C ILE A 461 10.47 -23.13 -10.74
N PRO A 462 9.59 -23.77 -11.53
CA PRO A 462 9.13 -23.23 -12.80
C PRO A 462 7.94 -22.27 -12.64
N ASN A 463 7.99 -21.17 -13.39
CA ASN A 463 6.98 -20.12 -13.43
C ASN A 463 6.03 -20.23 -14.64
N SER A 464 6.47 -20.88 -15.72
CA SER A 464 5.80 -20.89 -17.02
C SER A 464 6.22 -22.13 -17.83
N ILE A 465 5.31 -22.68 -18.63
CA ILE A 465 5.57 -23.87 -19.45
C ILE A 465 4.93 -23.72 -20.84
N THR A 466 5.70 -24.05 -21.89
CA THR A 466 5.16 -24.06 -23.26
C THR A 466 5.64 -25.29 -24.02
N VAL A 467 4.87 -25.72 -25.00
CA VAL A 467 5.17 -26.89 -25.82
C VAL A 467 5.21 -26.49 -27.28
N ILE A 468 6.25 -26.95 -27.99
CA ILE A 468 6.42 -26.78 -29.43
C ILE A 468 6.65 -28.16 -30.02
N GLN A 469 5.73 -28.61 -30.89
CA GLN A 469 5.70 -29.99 -31.36
C GLN A 469 5.64 -30.94 -30.14
N ASP A 470 6.58 -31.89 -30.02
CA ASP A 470 6.71 -32.81 -28.89
C ASP A 470 7.72 -32.33 -27.82
N THR A 471 8.21 -31.09 -27.91
CA THR A 471 9.27 -30.58 -27.03
C THR A 471 8.71 -29.62 -25.98
N VAL A 472 8.99 -29.93 -24.71
CA VAL A 472 8.58 -29.10 -23.57
C VAL A 472 9.66 -28.07 -23.25
N PHE A 473 9.24 -26.83 -23.03
CA PHE A 473 10.06 -25.72 -22.57
C PHE A 473 9.52 -25.24 -21.22
N VAL A 474 10.41 -25.08 -20.26
CA VAL A 474 10.08 -24.70 -18.89
C VAL A 474 10.93 -23.51 -18.48
N GLU A 475 10.26 -22.45 -18.06
CA GLU A 475 10.85 -21.19 -17.59
C GLU A 475 10.80 -21.16 -16.07
N SER A 476 11.94 -20.88 -15.42
CA SER A 476 12.04 -20.53 -13.98
C SER A 476 12.42 -19.05 -13.85
N GLU A 477 12.48 -18.52 -12.62
CA GLU A 477 12.88 -17.12 -12.35
C GLU A 477 14.19 -16.69 -13.03
N THR A 478 15.13 -17.62 -13.19
CA THR A 478 16.49 -17.33 -13.69
C THR A 478 16.84 -18.06 -14.99
N ASN A 479 16.08 -19.07 -15.40
CA ASN A 479 16.52 -20.04 -16.41
C ASN A 479 15.41 -20.49 -17.38
N LEU A 480 15.82 -20.87 -18.58
CA LEU A 480 14.97 -21.56 -19.56
C LEU A 480 15.51 -22.96 -19.84
N TYR A 481 14.68 -23.97 -19.67
CA TYR A 481 14.99 -25.37 -19.93
C TYR A 481 14.21 -25.89 -21.12
N ARG A 482 14.82 -26.84 -21.84
CA ARG A 482 14.19 -27.66 -22.87
C ARG A 482 14.35 -29.12 -22.49
N GLY A 483 13.30 -29.92 -22.59
CA GLY A 483 13.43 -31.33 -22.24
C GLY A 483 12.19 -32.18 -22.43
N SER A 484 12.31 -33.39 -21.89
CA SER A 484 11.24 -34.33 -21.64
C SER A 484 11.51 -35.02 -20.29
N ALA A 485 10.58 -35.88 -19.85
CA ALA A 485 10.65 -36.60 -18.58
C ALA A 485 12.07 -37.06 -18.17
N GLY A 486 12.61 -36.49 -17.09
CA GLY A 486 13.93 -36.83 -16.55
C GLY A 486 15.16 -36.40 -17.36
N SER A 487 15.02 -35.57 -18.40
CA SER A 487 16.15 -35.08 -19.21
C SER A 487 15.94 -33.62 -19.63
N TRP A 488 16.50 -32.69 -18.85
CA TRP A 488 16.39 -31.25 -19.04
C TRP A 488 17.72 -30.61 -19.42
N GLN A 489 17.71 -29.80 -20.48
CA GLN A 489 18.84 -29.02 -20.96
C GLN A 489 18.56 -27.53 -20.71
N LYS A 490 19.39 -26.86 -19.91
CA LYS A 490 19.40 -25.39 -19.81
C LYS A 490 19.77 -24.79 -21.18
N LEU A 491 18.94 -23.89 -21.69
CA LEU A 491 19.21 -23.08 -22.86
C LEU A 491 19.99 -21.82 -22.45
N THR A 492 20.80 -21.28 -23.37
CA THR A 492 21.57 -20.06 -23.14
C THR A 492 21.29 -19.04 -24.25
N PHE A 493 21.11 -17.78 -23.85
CA PHE A 493 20.94 -16.66 -24.78
C PHE A 493 22.30 -16.14 -25.27
N PRO A 494 22.38 -15.52 -26.47
CA PRO A 494 23.65 -15.10 -27.10
C PRO A 494 24.15 -13.73 -26.57
N ILE A 495 24.05 -13.51 -25.25
CA ILE A 495 24.27 -12.25 -24.52
C ILE A 495 24.92 -12.57 -23.15
N PRO A 496 25.19 -11.61 -22.22
CA PRO A 496 25.86 -11.90 -20.96
C PRO A 496 25.19 -12.99 -20.11
N GLU A 497 25.97 -13.67 -19.27
CA GLU A 497 25.55 -14.88 -18.52
C GLU A 497 24.42 -14.64 -17.50
N SER A 498 24.16 -13.39 -17.11
CA SER A 498 23.19 -12.95 -16.09
C SER A 498 21.85 -12.50 -16.70
N VAL A 499 21.32 -13.24 -17.67
CA VAL A 499 20.09 -12.89 -18.39
C VAL A 499 19.11 -14.06 -18.37
N SER A 500 18.03 -13.88 -17.64
CA SER A 500 16.94 -14.85 -17.48
C SER A 500 15.86 -14.69 -18.54
N ALA A 501 15.08 -15.75 -18.76
CA ALA A 501 13.82 -15.62 -19.47
C ALA A 501 12.77 -14.99 -18.53
N PHE A 502 11.88 -14.16 -19.09
CA PHE A 502 10.79 -13.51 -18.35
C PHE A 502 9.40 -13.75 -18.96
N SER A 503 9.35 -14.18 -20.22
CA SER A 503 8.13 -14.68 -20.85
C SER A 503 8.52 -15.52 -22.05
N VAL A 504 7.97 -16.74 -22.18
CA VAL A 504 8.26 -17.66 -23.29
C VAL A 504 6.98 -18.12 -23.97
N VAL A 505 6.97 -18.13 -25.31
CA VAL A 505 5.80 -18.59 -26.10
C VAL A 505 6.24 -19.37 -27.34
N GLY A 506 5.55 -20.49 -27.59
CA GLY A 506 5.70 -21.31 -28.79
C GLY A 506 4.70 -20.96 -29.88
N SER A 507 5.14 -20.99 -31.15
CA SER A 507 4.23 -20.93 -32.31
C SER A 507 4.81 -21.70 -33.51
N LYS A 508 4.04 -22.65 -34.06
CA LYS A 508 4.44 -23.57 -35.14
C LYS A 508 5.78 -24.28 -34.83
N ASN A 509 6.87 -23.83 -35.46
CA ASN A 509 8.24 -24.37 -35.29
C ASN A 509 9.19 -23.29 -34.72
N ARG A 510 8.66 -22.30 -34.00
CA ARG A 510 9.42 -21.19 -33.45
C ARG A 510 9.16 -21.01 -31.97
N LEU A 511 10.26 -20.74 -31.27
CA LEU A 511 10.28 -20.40 -29.86
C LEU A 511 10.61 -18.92 -29.75
N TYR A 512 9.78 -18.18 -29.02
CA TYR A 512 10.00 -16.77 -28.71
C TYR A 512 10.22 -16.66 -27.20
N ALA A 513 11.22 -15.87 -26.80
CA ALA A 513 11.54 -15.65 -25.40
C ALA A 513 11.89 -14.18 -25.19
N MET A 514 11.18 -13.52 -24.28
CA MET A 514 11.63 -12.26 -23.71
C MET A 514 12.64 -12.60 -22.63
N ALA A 515 13.74 -11.85 -22.60
CA ALA A 515 14.80 -12.05 -21.63
C ALA A 515 15.21 -10.72 -21.00
N ILE A 516 15.50 -10.74 -19.70
CA ILE A 516 15.82 -9.56 -18.88
C ILE A 516 17.19 -9.76 -18.24
N LEU A 517 17.99 -8.70 -18.19
CA LEU A 517 19.24 -8.66 -17.45
C LEU A 517 18.92 -8.67 -15.95
N GLU A 518 19.35 -9.69 -15.23
CA GLU A 518 19.10 -9.83 -13.79
C GLU A 518 19.88 -8.75 -13.02
N ASP A 519 21.21 -8.74 -13.18
CA ASP A 519 22.13 -7.79 -12.55
C ASP A 519 22.38 -6.56 -13.43
N PHE A 520 21.41 -5.65 -13.52
CA PHE A 520 21.60 -4.32 -14.11
C PHE A 520 21.93 -3.24 -13.06
N ASP A 521 22.58 -2.15 -13.49
CA ASP A 521 22.75 -0.96 -12.66
C ASP A 521 21.46 -0.11 -12.75
N PRO A 522 20.68 0.03 -11.67
CA PRO A 522 19.43 0.79 -11.71
C PRO A 522 19.63 2.26 -12.09
N GLN A 523 20.80 2.85 -11.78
CA GLN A 523 21.15 4.22 -12.18
C GLN A 523 21.40 4.29 -13.69
N ALA A 524 22.14 3.35 -14.27
CA ALA A 524 22.39 3.29 -15.71
C ALA A 524 21.16 2.86 -16.53
N ALA A 525 20.27 2.07 -15.95
CA ALA A 525 18.95 1.77 -16.53
C ALA A 525 18.06 3.02 -16.52
N SER A 526 17.89 3.65 -15.35
CA SER A 526 17.19 4.93 -15.17
C SER A 526 17.64 5.98 -16.20
N GLU A 527 18.95 6.20 -16.33
CA GLU A 527 19.51 7.19 -17.27
C GLU A 527 19.51 6.74 -18.75
N GLY A 528 18.87 5.60 -19.09
CA GLY A 528 18.82 5.09 -20.46
C GLY A 528 20.19 4.73 -21.06
N ARG A 529 21.19 4.46 -20.20
CA ARG A 529 22.58 4.16 -20.60
C ARG A 529 22.83 2.67 -20.84
N GLN A 530 22.19 1.80 -20.07
CA GLN A 530 22.35 0.33 -20.12
C GLN A 530 21.16 -0.35 -20.80
N ARG A 531 21.42 -1.36 -21.66
CA ARG A 531 20.38 -2.26 -22.18
C ARG A 531 20.06 -3.33 -21.14
N THR A 532 18.79 -3.53 -20.86
CA THR A 532 18.28 -4.38 -19.77
C THR A 532 17.37 -5.50 -20.24
N TRP A 533 16.94 -5.50 -21.51
CA TRP A 533 16.04 -6.53 -22.03
C TRP A 533 16.20 -6.80 -23.53
N TRP A 534 15.69 -7.96 -23.94
CA TRP A 534 15.71 -8.51 -25.29
C TRP A 534 14.43 -9.29 -25.58
N VAL A 535 14.08 -9.39 -26.86
CA VAL A 535 13.19 -10.42 -27.40
C VAL A 535 14.01 -11.28 -28.34
N PHE A 536 14.04 -12.58 -28.08
CA PHE A 536 14.73 -13.56 -28.89
C PHE A 536 13.75 -14.46 -29.64
N ARG A 537 14.17 -14.88 -30.83
CA ARG A 537 13.51 -15.93 -31.61
C ARG A 537 14.49 -17.05 -31.92
N SER A 538 14.06 -18.28 -31.70
CA SER A 538 14.71 -19.48 -32.23
C SER A 538 13.81 -20.18 -33.25
N THR A 539 14.42 -20.80 -34.26
CA THR A 539 13.78 -21.64 -35.28
C THR A 539 14.31 -23.08 -35.27
N ASP A 540 15.11 -23.43 -34.26
CA ASP A 540 15.78 -24.72 -34.09
C ASP A 540 15.63 -25.23 -32.64
N LEU A 541 14.47 -24.96 -32.05
CA LEU A 541 14.08 -25.36 -30.69
C LEU A 541 15.01 -24.80 -29.59
N GLY A 542 15.66 -23.65 -29.80
CA GLY A 542 16.52 -22.98 -28.83
C GLY A 542 18.01 -23.33 -28.92
N ASN A 543 18.47 -23.94 -30.02
CA ASN A 543 19.91 -24.17 -30.25
C ASN A 543 20.62 -22.90 -30.74
N SER A 544 19.91 -22.02 -31.44
CA SER A 544 20.34 -20.67 -31.83
C SER A 544 19.21 -19.66 -31.66
N TRP A 545 19.60 -18.41 -31.42
CA TRP A 545 18.68 -17.29 -31.14
C TRP A 545 19.04 -16.07 -31.97
N LYS A 546 18.02 -15.38 -32.48
CA LYS A 546 18.12 -14.07 -33.13
C LYS A 546 17.48 -13.02 -32.23
N ASP A 547 18.20 -11.92 -31.95
CA ASP A 547 17.63 -10.72 -31.34
C ASP A 547 16.65 -10.07 -32.34
N ILE A 548 15.39 -9.98 -31.92
CA ILE A 548 14.28 -9.40 -32.67
C ILE A 548 13.61 -8.27 -31.87
N THR A 549 14.31 -7.64 -30.92
CA THR A 549 13.70 -6.69 -29.97
C THR A 549 13.07 -5.46 -30.67
N PRO A 550 11.81 -5.08 -30.36
CA PRO A 550 11.16 -3.92 -30.95
C PRO A 550 11.76 -2.59 -30.43
N THR A 551 12.59 -1.94 -31.24
CA THR A 551 13.23 -0.65 -30.92
C THR A 551 12.33 0.56 -31.18
N ASN A 552 11.14 0.36 -31.75
CA ASN A 552 10.20 1.40 -32.13
C ASN A 552 9.07 1.63 -31.10
N ALA A 553 8.91 0.74 -30.12
CA ALA A 553 7.83 0.78 -29.14
C ALA A 553 8.32 1.21 -27.74
N TRP A 554 9.38 0.56 -27.25
CA TRP A 554 9.96 0.83 -25.93
C TRP A 554 11.47 1.08 -26.04
N PRO A 555 12.05 1.88 -25.13
CA PRO A 555 13.48 2.06 -25.10
C PRO A 555 14.16 0.76 -24.65
N ILE A 556 15.01 0.18 -25.51
CA ILE A 556 15.80 -1.01 -25.15
C ILE A 556 16.83 -0.74 -24.04
N LYS A 557 17.10 0.54 -23.75
CA LYS A 557 17.88 1.00 -22.61
C LYS A 557 16.97 1.74 -21.65
N GLY A 558 16.84 1.26 -20.43
CA GLY A 558 15.79 1.67 -19.51
C GLY A 558 15.63 0.65 -18.40
N PHE A 559 14.60 0.79 -17.57
CA PHE A 559 14.02 -0.38 -16.92
C PHE A 559 13.38 -1.29 -17.97
N PRO A 560 13.41 -2.62 -17.81
CA PRO A 560 12.68 -3.52 -18.69
C PRO A 560 11.17 -3.22 -18.59
N PRO A 561 10.42 -3.21 -19.71
CA PRO A 561 8.97 -3.28 -19.63
C PRO A 561 8.57 -4.67 -19.12
N SER A 562 7.33 -4.84 -18.65
CA SER A 562 6.78 -6.15 -18.25
C SER A 562 5.70 -6.65 -19.22
N PRO A 563 5.95 -6.73 -20.55
CA PRO A 563 4.94 -7.12 -21.51
C PRO A 563 4.77 -8.64 -21.55
N LYS A 564 3.55 -9.07 -21.82
CA LYS A 564 3.24 -10.48 -22.13
C LYS A 564 3.57 -10.76 -23.59
N LEU A 565 4.32 -11.83 -23.85
CA LEU A 565 4.55 -12.33 -25.21
C LEU A 565 3.38 -13.20 -25.66
N ILE A 566 2.88 -12.94 -26.86
CA ILE A 566 1.79 -13.71 -27.48
C ILE A 566 2.19 -13.97 -28.94
N ALA A 567 2.06 -15.21 -29.41
CA ALA A 567 2.41 -15.59 -30.78
C ALA A 567 1.38 -16.52 -31.42
N ALA A 568 1.09 -16.29 -32.70
CA ALA A 568 0.22 -17.16 -33.49
C ALA A 568 0.62 -17.15 -34.97
N GLY A 569 1.07 -18.30 -35.45
CA GLY A 569 1.64 -18.47 -36.77
C GLY A 569 2.91 -17.65 -36.96
N GLU A 570 2.89 -16.71 -37.91
CA GLU A 570 3.99 -15.77 -38.14
C GLU A 570 3.90 -14.53 -37.24
N ASN A 571 2.77 -14.30 -36.58
CA ASN A 571 2.55 -13.08 -35.84
C ASN A 571 3.09 -13.22 -34.42
N ILE A 572 3.79 -12.20 -33.95
CA ILE A 572 4.25 -12.03 -32.58
C ILE A 572 3.84 -10.64 -32.10
N MET A 573 3.31 -10.59 -30.88
CA MET A 573 2.81 -9.40 -30.24
C MET A 573 3.38 -9.30 -28.82
N LEU A 574 3.81 -8.10 -28.44
CA LEU A 574 4.12 -7.75 -27.06
C LEU A 574 3.05 -6.77 -26.58
N MET A 575 2.44 -7.06 -25.42
CA MET A 575 1.35 -6.25 -24.85
C MET A 575 1.59 -5.91 -23.38
N GLU A 576 1.28 -4.68 -23.02
CA GLU A 576 1.33 -4.16 -21.65
C GLU A 576 0.40 -2.93 -21.55
N LYS A 577 0.89 -1.75 -21.12
CA LYS A 577 0.21 -0.46 -21.35
C LYS A 577 0.56 0.03 -22.77
N GLY A 578 -0.16 -0.49 -23.77
CA GLY A 578 0.13 -0.35 -25.20
C GLY A 578 0.73 -1.63 -25.81
N MET A 579 0.82 -1.69 -27.15
CA MET A 579 1.28 -2.88 -27.87
C MET A 579 2.17 -2.59 -29.08
N VAL A 580 2.95 -3.60 -29.46
CA VAL A 580 3.66 -3.66 -30.73
C VAL A 580 3.55 -5.06 -31.32
N MET A 581 3.47 -5.14 -32.65
CA MET A 581 3.25 -6.39 -33.38
C MET A 581 4.20 -6.51 -34.56
N SER A 582 4.62 -7.73 -34.84
CA SER A 582 5.26 -8.15 -36.07
C SER A 582 4.41 -9.23 -36.74
N THR A 583 4.30 -9.17 -38.07
CA THR A 583 3.55 -10.14 -38.89
C THR A 583 4.45 -11.06 -39.71
N ASP A 584 5.78 -10.93 -39.55
CA ASP A 584 6.82 -11.66 -40.29
C ASP A 584 7.76 -12.44 -39.36
N GLY A 585 7.28 -12.75 -38.15
CA GLY A 585 7.99 -13.51 -37.14
C GLY A 585 9.09 -12.74 -36.44
N GLY A 586 9.03 -11.41 -36.39
CA GLY A 586 10.01 -10.53 -35.75
C GLY A 586 11.13 -10.05 -36.68
N GLU A 587 10.95 -10.08 -38.00
CA GLU A 587 11.89 -9.44 -38.94
C GLU A 587 11.66 -7.92 -39.01
N SER A 588 10.39 -7.48 -38.93
CA SER A 588 10.00 -6.09 -38.82
C SER A 588 8.83 -5.90 -37.83
N TRP A 589 8.80 -4.75 -37.17
CA TRP A 589 7.75 -4.37 -36.23
C TRP A 589 6.90 -3.23 -36.81
N LEU A 590 5.59 -3.38 -36.73
CA LEU A 590 4.63 -2.33 -37.05
C LEU A 590 4.79 -1.15 -36.07
N PRO A 591 4.39 0.08 -36.45
CA PRO A 591 4.34 1.21 -35.54
C PRO A 591 3.57 0.85 -34.26
N PRO A 592 4.02 1.30 -33.07
CA PRO A 592 3.32 1.01 -31.82
C PRO A 592 1.91 1.60 -31.84
N VAL A 593 0.94 0.82 -31.35
CA VAL A 593 -0.43 1.30 -31.18
C VAL A 593 -0.50 2.01 -29.83
N LYS A 594 -1.01 3.25 -29.83
CA LYS A 594 -1.10 4.09 -28.63
C LYS A 594 -1.84 3.36 -27.49
N PRO A 595 -1.53 3.64 -26.21
CA PRO A 595 -2.26 3.09 -25.06
C PRO A 595 -3.78 3.19 -25.21
N ASN A 596 -4.32 4.36 -25.55
CA ASN A 596 -5.76 4.60 -25.71
C ASN A 596 -6.38 3.93 -26.98
N ALA A 597 -5.58 3.28 -27.82
CA ALA A 597 -6.01 2.61 -29.05
C ALA A 597 -5.80 1.08 -28.99
N SER A 598 -5.39 0.53 -27.84
CA SER A 598 -5.19 -0.91 -27.63
C SER A 598 -5.46 -1.29 -26.17
N PRO A 599 -5.87 -2.53 -25.86
CA PRO A 599 -6.14 -2.94 -24.49
C PRO A 599 -4.90 -2.80 -23.60
N SER A 600 -5.08 -2.26 -22.40
CA SER A 600 -4.10 -2.39 -21.33
C SER A 600 -4.11 -3.83 -20.79
N MET A 601 -2.92 -4.40 -20.58
CA MET A 601 -2.75 -5.68 -19.89
C MET A 601 -2.06 -5.47 -18.54
N ASN A 602 -2.58 -6.12 -17.51
CA ASN A 602 -1.91 -6.26 -16.21
C ASN A 602 -1.21 -7.63 -16.17
N PHE A 603 0.08 -7.62 -15.84
CA PHE A 603 1.01 -8.75 -15.90
C PHE A 603 0.43 -10.04 -15.27
N TYR A 604 -0.19 -9.92 -14.09
CA TYR A 604 -0.65 -11.06 -13.29
C TYR A 604 -2.04 -11.62 -13.65
N SER A 605 -2.85 -10.92 -14.46
CA SER A 605 -4.30 -11.23 -14.53
C SER A 605 -4.96 -11.05 -15.90
N SER A 606 -4.23 -10.59 -16.93
CA SER A 606 -4.77 -10.42 -18.27
C SER A 606 -4.59 -11.68 -19.13
N PRO A 607 -5.65 -12.47 -19.42
CA PRO A 607 -5.59 -13.54 -20.41
C PRO A 607 -5.65 -12.94 -21.83
N ALA A 608 -4.99 -13.57 -22.80
CA ALA A 608 -5.04 -13.14 -24.19
C ALA A 608 -4.81 -14.32 -25.14
N VAL A 609 -5.49 -14.29 -26.28
CA VAL A 609 -5.49 -15.35 -27.29
C VAL A 609 -5.53 -14.72 -28.68
N VAL A 610 -4.71 -15.24 -29.58
CA VAL A 610 -4.71 -14.87 -31.00
C VAL A 610 -5.20 -16.08 -31.80
N LEU A 611 -6.35 -15.95 -32.48
CA LEU A 611 -6.90 -17.05 -33.29
C LEU A 611 -6.22 -17.18 -34.65
N ASN A 612 -5.81 -16.06 -35.26
CA ASN A 612 -5.18 -16.00 -36.58
C ASN A 612 -4.43 -14.67 -36.78
N ASP A 613 -4.01 -14.35 -38.00
CA ASP A 613 -3.28 -13.11 -38.37
C ASP A 613 -4.09 -11.81 -38.22
N ARG A 614 -5.37 -11.90 -37.81
CA ARG A 614 -6.28 -10.76 -37.73
C ARG A 614 -7.08 -10.69 -36.44
N ILE A 615 -7.53 -11.85 -35.95
CA ILE A 615 -8.46 -11.95 -34.83
C ILE A 615 -7.70 -12.20 -33.52
N ILE A 616 -7.79 -11.23 -32.61
CA ILE A 616 -7.09 -11.19 -31.33
C ILE A 616 -8.11 -10.86 -30.25
N TYR A 617 -8.00 -11.55 -29.11
CA TYR A 617 -8.82 -11.33 -27.93
C TYR A 617 -7.94 -11.09 -26.71
N VAL A 618 -8.30 -10.10 -25.89
CA VAL A 618 -7.56 -9.70 -24.69
C VAL A 618 -8.53 -9.40 -23.55
N GLY A 619 -8.24 -9.95 -22.38
CA GLY A 619 -8.88 -9.62 -21.11
C GLY A 619 -8.04 -8.65 -20.29
N GLY A 620 -8.69 -7.67 -19.68
CA GLY A 620 -8.09 -6.65 -18.83
C GLY A 620 -9.19 -5.84 -18.15
N ASP A 621 -9.21 -4.52 -18.31
CA ASP A 621 -10.33 -3.65 -17.92
C ASP A 621 -11.54 -3.79 -18.87
N GLY A 622 -12.09 -5.00 -18.89
CA GLY A 622 -13.07 -5.49 -19.87
C GLY A 622 -12.48 -6.56 -20.79
N PHE A 623 -13.31 -7.03 -21.71
CA PHE A 623 -12.89 -7.96 -22.76
C PHE A 623 -12.90 -7.21 -24.09
N GLN A 624 -11.83 -7.36 -24.88
CA GLN A 624 -11.62 -6.59 -26.11
C GLN A 624 -11.17 -7.49 -27.24
N ARG A 625 -11.57 -7.16 -28.47
CA ARG A 625 -11.20 -7.85 -29.69
C ARG A 625 -10.60 -6.90 -30.71
N SER A 626 -9.65 -7.40 -31.48
CA SER A 626 -9.32 -6.85 -32.80
C SER A 626 -9.71 -7.83 -33.91
N LYS A 627 -10.13 -7.31 -35.06
CA LYS A 627 -10.45 -8.05 -36.29
C LYS A 627 -9.47 -7.77 -37.45
N ASP A 628 -8.46 -6.94 -37.25
CA ASP A 628 -7.59 -6.40 -38.32
C ASP A 628 -6.07 -6.48 -38.05
N GLY A 629 -5.69 -7.31 -37.07
CA GLY A 629 -4.32 -7.48 -36.61
C GLY A 629 -3.91 -6.43 -35.57
N GLY A 630 -4.81 -6.10 -34.64
CA GLY A 630 -4.57 -5.21 -33.52
C GLY A 630 -4.46 -3.73 -33.86
N LYS A 631 -4.93 -3.28 -35.03
CA LYS A 631 -4.88 -1.87 -35.44
C LYS A 631 -6.09 -1.10 -34.94
N THR A 632 -7.25 -1.75 -34.94
CA THR A 632 -8.48 -1.29 -34.29
C THR A 632 -8.94 -2.33 -33.27
N TRP A 633 -9.54 -1.83 -32.19
CA TRP A 633 -10.03 -2.64 -31.09
C TRP A 633 -11.47 -2.23 -30.76
N GLU A 634 -12.31 -3.22 -30.50
CA GLU A 634 -13.68 -3.07 -30.08
C GLU A 634 -13.86 -3.78 -28.73
N ARG A 635 -14.59 -3.16 -27.81
CA ARG A 635 -14.98 -3.79 -26.55
C ARG A 635 -16.06 -4.83 -26.84
N ILE A 636 -15.88 -6.04 -26.33
CA ILE A 636 -16.92 -7.07 -26.36
C ILE A 636 -17.46 -7.23 -24.95
N GLU A 637 -18.77 -7.29 -24.86
CA GLU A 637 -19.50 -7.37 -23.61
C GLU A 637 -19.71 -8.84 -23.22
N ILE A 638 -19.22 -9.25 -22.06
CA ILE A 638 -19.55 -10.54 -21.44
C ILE A 638 -20.64 -10.24 -20.38
N PRO A 639 -21.91 -10.65 -20.58
CA PRO A 639 -23.00 -10.28 -19.66
C PRO A 639 -22.79 -10.88 -18.27
N ALA A 640 -22.52 -10.06 -17.24
CA ALA A 640 -22.34 -10.57 -15.89
C ALA A 640 -23.66 -10.95 -15.23
N ARG A 641 -23.72 -12.18 -14.72
CA ARG A 641 -24.82 -12.68 -13.87
C ARG A 641 -24.79 -12.09 -12.44
N ARG A 642 -23.69 -11.46 -12.02
CA ARG A 642 -23.52 -10.75 -10.73
C ARG A 642 -22.68 -9.48 -10.94
N LYS A 643 -23.05 -8.37 -10.29
CA LYS A 643 -22.27 -7.12 -10.33
C LYS A 643 -21.10 -7.16 -9.35
N PHE A 644 -19.91 -6.78 -9.81
CA PHE A 644 -18.68 -6.79 -9.00
C PHE A 644 -18.44 -5.44 -8.31
N SER A 645 -17.72 -5.44 -7.20
CA SER A 645 -17.36 -4.20 -6.48
C SER A 645 -16.60 -3.19 -7.36
N ARG A 646 -15.75 -3.67 -8.28
CA ARG A 646 -14.99 -2.82 -9.21
C ARG A 646 -15.85 -2.08 -10.25
N SER A 647 -17.14 -2.41 -10.41
CA SER A 647 -18.07 -1.69 -11.31
C SER A 647 -18.94 -0.65 -10.58
N ILE A 648 -18.72 -0.40 -9.29
CA ILE A 648 -19.49 0.58 -8.51
C ILE A 648 -18.92 1.99 -8.79
N ILE A 649 -19.78 2.89 -9.26
CA ILE A 649 -19.47 4.32 -9.36
C ILE A 649 -19.48 4.93 -7.95
N GLU A 650 -18.39 5.57 -7.58
CA GLU A 650 -18.16 6.16 -6.26
C GLU A 650 -18.41 7.67 -6.29
N ASP A 651 -17.85 8.38 -7.28
CA ASP A 651 -18.13 9.80 -7.54
C ASP A 651 -18.81 9.97 -8.91
N LEU A 652 -19.80 10.86 -8.98
CA LEU A 652 -20.50 11.24 -10.20
C LEU A 652 -20.57 12.77 -10.28
N ILE A 653 -20.09 13.37 -11.37
CA ILE A 653 -20.03 14.83 -11.56
C ILE A 653 -20.49 15.21 -12.96
N VAL A 654 -21.38 16.20 -13.06
CA VAL A 654 -21.74 16.86 -14.33
C VAL A 654 -20.82 18.06 -14.53
N TYR A 655 -20.16 18.14 -15.69
CA TYR A 655 -19.27 19.23 -16.05
C TYR A 655 -19.29 19.52 -17.55
N ASP A 656 -19.31 20.80 -17.91
CA ASP A 656 -19.49 21.26 -19.28
C ASP A 656 -18.14 21.69 -19.87
N ASP A 657 -17.79 21.14 -21.03
CA ASP A 657 -16.54 21.48 -21.71
C ASP A 657 -16.64 22.90 -22.29
N ILE A 658 -15.89 23.83 -21.70
CA ILE A 658 -16.09 25.30 -21.81
C ILE A 658 -16.03 25.83 -23.26
N GLU A 659 -15.34 25.16 -24.19
CA GLU A 659 -15.20 25.62 -25.58
C GLU A 659 -16.29 25.13 -26.57
N ASN A 660 -17.09 24.10 -26.23
CA ASN A 660 -18.09 23.51 -27.16
C ASN A 660 -19.56 23.84 -26.80
N ALA A 661 -19.79 24.90 -26.03
CA ALA A 661 -21.09 25.38 -25.55
C ALA A 661 -22.07 25.91 -26.63
N GLN A 662 -22.00 25.41 -27.88
CA GLN A 662 -22.97 25.70 -28.94
C GLN A 662 -23.84 24.50 -29.35
N GLU A 663 -23.50 23.23 -29.06
CA GLU A 663 -24.37 22.11 -29.49
C GLU A 663 -24.24 20.75 -28.75
N THR A 664 -23.46 20.60 -27.67
CA THR A 664 -23.31 19.31 -26.95
C THR A 664 -24.03 19.29 -25.60
N ASP A 665 -24.80 18.21 -25.33
CA ASP A 665 -25.29 17.84 -24.00
C ASP A 665 -24.14 17.84 -22.96
N SER A 666 -24.43 18.27 -21.74
CA SER A 666 -23.51 18.27 -20.59
C SER A 666 -22.88 16.90 -20.36
N ALA A 667 -21.58 16.87 -20.06
CA ALA A 667 -20.87 15.60 -19.86
C ALA A 667 -20.95 15.11 -18.41
N VAL A 668 -21.20 13.81 -18.25
CA VAL A 668 -21.20 13.15 -16.93
C VAL A 668 -19.91 12.36 -16.77
N TYR A 669 -19.13 12.73 -15.76
CA TYR A 669 -17.88 12.08 -15.38
C TYR A 669 -18.14 11.15 -14.19
N ALA A 670 -17.71 9.89 -14.30
CA ALA A 670 -17.88 8.87 -13.27
C ALA A 670 -16.54 8.29 -12.85
N LYS A 671 -16.23 8.40 -11.56
CA LYS A 671 -15.11 7.70 -10.93
C LYS A 671 -15.64 6.36 -10.39
N TYR A 672 -15.02 5.26 -10.81
CA TYR A 672 -15.27 3.93 -10.27
C TYR A 672 -13.94 3.22 -10.06
N TRP A 673 -13.81 2.47 -8.96
CA TRP A 673 -12.58 1.81 -8.57
C TRP A 673 -11.36 2.77 -8.52
N ARG A 674 -10.51 2.74 -9.56
CA ARG A 674 -9.26 3.50 -9.72
C ARG A 674 -9.18 4.22 -11.08
N THR A 675 -10.30 4.33 -11.79
CA THR A 675 -10.42 4.89 -13.14
C THR A 675 -11.46 6.00 -13.19
N LEU A 676 -11.35 6.85 -14.22
CA LEU A 676 -12.30 7.92 -14.51
C LEU A 676 -12.83 7.70 -15.94
N ASP A 677 -14.14 7.65 -16.12
CA ASP A 677 -14.78 7.66 -17.45
C ASP A 677 -15.69 8.89 -17.61
N LYS A 678 -15.98 9.24 -18.86
CA LYS A 678 -16.91 10.28 -19.31
C LYS A 678 -18.00 9.67 -20.19
N THR A 679 -19.24 10.14 -20.04
CA THR A 679 -20.35 9.90 -20.98
C THR A 679 -20.96 11.23 -21.40
N THR A 680 -21.39 11.32 -22.66
CA THR A 680 -22.09 12.49 -23.26
C THR A 680 -23.47 12.12 -23.81
N ASP A 681 -23.92 10.87 -23.60
CA ASP A 681 -25.18 10.33 -24.14
C ASP A 681 -26.11 9.79 -23.04
N ARG A 682 -25.93 10.30 -21.82
CA ARG A 682 -26.63 9.93 -20.57
C ARG A 682 -26.35 8.49 -20.12
N GLY A 683 -25.17 7.95 -20.44
CA GLY A 683 -24.67 6.67 -19.94
C GLY A 683 -24.81 5.48 -20.89
N LYS A 684 -25.21 5.70 -22.14
CA LYS A 684 -25.28 4.64 -23.17
C LYS A 684 -23.88 4.20 -23.62
N SER A 685 -22.92 5.13 -23.66
CA SER A 685 -21.51 4.86 -23.91
C SER A 685 -20.62 5.59 -22.90
N TRP A 686 -19.44 5.02 -22.65
CA TRP A 686 -18.47 5.52 -21.67
C TRP A 686 -17.06 5.47 -22.28
N ASN A 687 -16.32 6.58 -22.19
CA ASN A 687 -14.94 6.70 -22.64
C ASN A 687 -14.04 6.92 -21.42
N SER A 688 -12.95 6.16 -21.30
CA SER A 688 -12.01 6.32 -20.18
C SER A 688 -11.08 7.51 -20.39
N ILE A 689 -10.85 8.26 -19.31
CA ILE A 689 -10.03 9.48 -19.26
C ILE A 689 -8.67 9.11 -18.67
N GLU A 690 -7.63 9.20 -19.51
CA GLU A 690 -6.27 8.75 -19.18
C GLU A 690 -5.26 9.89 -19.22
N LYS A 691 -4.12 9.72 -18.54
CA LYS A 691 -2.95 10.58 -18.71
C LYS A 691 -2.26 10.24 -20.03
N GLU A 692 -1.92 11.25 -20.85
CA GLU A 692 -1.13 11.01 -22.05
C GLU A 692 0.32 10.62 -21.68
N VAL A 693 0.72 9.38 -21.96
CA VAL A 693 2.09 8.88 -21.74
C VAL A 693 2.67 8.33 -23.05
N PRO A 694 3.72 8.94 -23.62
CA PRO A 694 4.40 8.40 -24.80
C PRO A 694 5.08 7.05 -24.51
N MET A 695 4.82 6.02 -25.31
CA MET A 695 5.42 4.68 -25.12
C MET A 695 6.95 4.68 -25.15
N THR A 696 7.56 5.65 -25.83
CA THR A 696 9.02 5.82 -25.95
C THR A 696 9.64 6.64 -24.81
N ALA A 697 8.88 7.04 -23.78
CA ALA A 697 9.44 7.75 -22.64
C ALA A 697 10.45 6.86 -21.88
N PRO A 698 11.65 7.37 -21.51
CA PRO A 698 12.66 6.57 -20.79
C PRO A 698 12.19 6.16 -19.39
N PHE A 699 11.29 6.95 -18.81
CA PHE A 699 10.50 6.59 -17.63
C PHE A 699 9.05 6.53 -18.08
N ARG A 700 8.46 5.33 -18.07
CA ARG A 700 7.02 5.19 -18.20
C ARG A 700 6.40 5.66 -16.89
N GLU A 701 5.75 6.82 -16.90
CA GLU A 701 4.85 7.18 -15.82
C GLU A 701 3.64 6.26 -15.88
N ASP A 702 3.28 5.65 -14.76
CA ASP A 702 2.06 4.84 -14.68
C ASP A 702 0.81 5.72 -14.82
N GLN A 703 -0.25 5.15 -15.41
CA GLN A 703 -1.58 5.77 -15.34
C GLN A 703 -1.95 5.99 -13.88
N PRO A 704 -2.44 7.19 -13.50
CA PRO A 704 -2.83 7.46 -12.13
C PRO A 704 -4.09 6.69 -11.76
N GLU A 705 -4.05 6.06 -10.59
CA GLU A 705 -5.21 5.49 -9.94
C GLU A 705 -6.08 6.63 -9.41
N ILE A 706 -7.19 6.93 -10.06
CA ILE A 706 -8.04 8.04 -9.61
C ILE A 706 -8.69 7.67 -8.28
N LEU A 707 -8.44 8.48 -7.26
CA LEU A 707 -8.92 8.27 -5.89
C LEU A 707 -10.23 9.01 -5.66
N SER A 708 -10.30 10.26 -6.13
CA SER A 708 -11.53 11.08 -6.13
C SER A 708 -11.50 12.17 -7.21
N ILE A 709 -12.69 12.67 -7.58
CA ILE A 709 -12.88 13.82 -8.48
C ILE A 709 -13.68 14.95 -7.81
N VAL A 710 -13.44 16.20 -8.22
CA VAL A 710 -14.16 17.37 -7.71
C VAL A 710 -14.30 18.47 -8.76
N LYS A 711 -15.48 19.11 -8.81
CA LYS A 711 -15.77 20.29 -9.64
C LYS A 711 -15.38 21.55 -8.88
N SER A 712 -14.63 22.43 -9.54
CA SER A 712 -14.38 23.82 -9.14
C SER A 712 -14.98 24.77 -10.17
N ASP A 713 -14.97 26.08 -9.89
CA ASP A 713 -15.52 27.11 -10.79
C ASP A 713 -14.77 27.20 -12.13
N ASP A 714 -13.52 26.71 -12.19
CA ASP A 714 -12.61 26.83 -13.32
C ASP A 714 -12.22 25.48 -13.96
N GLY A 715 -12.75 24.35 -13.47
CA GLY A 715 -12.28 23.04 -13.91
C GLY A 715 -12.85 21.83 -13.17
N LEU A 716 -12.73 20.68 -13.82
CA LEU A 716 -12.82 19.37 -13.18
C LEU A 716 -11.42 18.89 -12.77
N TYR A 717 -11.27 18.54 -11.50
CA TYR A 717 -10.00 18.14 -10.91
C TYR A 717 -10.06 16.71 -10.36
N ALA A 718 -8.93 16.01 -10.39
CA ALA A 718 -8.80 14.64 -9.89
C ALA A 718 -7.59 14.51 -8.95
N LYS A 719 -7.80 13.80 -7.83
CA LYS A 719 -6.74 13.34 -6.92
C LYS A 719 -6.37 11.93 -7.34
N GLY A 720 -5.14 11.72 -7.81
CA GLY A 720 -4.66 10.41 -8.25
C GLY A 720 -3.58 9.82 -7.33
N GLY A 721 -3.58 8.51 -7.20
CA GLY A 721 -2.47 7.71 -6.67
C GLY A 721 -1.58 7.19 -7.80
N SER A 722 -0.31 6.92 -7.53
CA SER A 722 0.53 6.11 -8.42
C SER A 722 1.29 5.06 -7.62
N GLY A 723 1.25 3.80 -8.06
CA GLY A 723 2.09 2.71 -7.54
C GLY A 723 1.31 1.49 -7.07
N TYR A 724 1.58 0.33 -7.70
CA TYR A 724 1.22 -0.98 -7.15
C TYR A 724 2.25 -1.39 -6.07
N ASP A 725 1.76 -2.08 -5.04
CA ASP A 725 2.47 -2.88 -4.00
C ASP A 725 3.44 -2.24 -2.99
N VAL A 726 4.07 -1.07 -3.20
CA VAL A 726 5.03 -0.53 -2.19
C VAL A 726 5.05 0.98 -1.96
N GLU A 727 4.71 1.81 -2.95
CA GLU A 727 4.89 3.26 -2.87
C GLU A 727 3.74 4.01 -3.56
N MET A 728 2.62 4.21 -2.85
CA MET A 728 1.54 5.08 -3.32
C MET A 728 1.99 6.54 -3.21
N LYS A 729 1.93 7.27 -4.33
CA LYS A 729 2.21 8.72 -4.42
C LYS A 729 0.94 9.49 -4.74
N ILE A 730 0.62 10.53 -3.98
CA ILE A 730 -0.50 11.42 -4.34
C ILE A 730 -0.01 12.44 -5.38
N ASN A 731 -0.75 12.53 -6.48
CA ASN A 731 -0.58 13.51 -7.54
C ASN A 731 -1.92 14.20 -7.81
N LEU A 732 -1.88 15.44 -8.28
CA LEU A 732 -3.07 16.21 -8.63
C LEU A 732 -3.16 16.38 -10.15
N TYR A 733 -4.37 16.29 -10.70
CA TYR A 733 -4.64 16.39 -12.12
C TYR A 733 -5.79 17.35 -12.39
N LYS A 734 -5.72 18.09 -13.49
CA LYS A 734 -6.85 18.78 -14.11
C LYS A 734 -7.28 17.98 -15.34
N VAL A 735 -8.58 17.78 -15.53
CA VAL A 735 -9.10 17.20 -16.77
C VAL A 735 -8.91 18.23 -17.90
N SER A 736 -8.51 17.80 -19.09
CA SER A 736 -8.28 18.68 -20.24
C SER A 736 -9.56 19.41 -20.68
N GLU A 737 -9.41 20.51 -21.42
CA GLU A 737 -10.54 21.36 -21.85
C GLU A 737 -11.50 20.67 -22.83
N ASP A 738 -11.03 19.63 -23.53
CA ASP A 738 -11.86 18.72 -24.35
C ASP A 738 -12.46 17.54 -23.55
N GLY A 739 -12.10 17.45 -22.28
CA GLY A 739 -12.54 16.43 -21.34
C GLY A 739 -12.00 15.01 -21.57
N ASN A 740 -11.01 14.82 -22.45
CA ASN A 740 -10.57 13.48 -22.88
C ASN A 740 -9.28 12.97 -22.22
N SER A 741 -8.56 13.81 -21.46
CA SER A 741 -7.26 13.45 -20.87
C SER A 741 -7.00 14.08 -19.50
N LEU A 742 -6.01 13.54 -18.77
CA LEU A 742 -5.54 14.04 -17.48
C LEU A 742 -4.23 14.81 -17.61
N ILE A 743 -4.25 16.09 -17.24
CA ILE A 743 -3.10 16.99 -17.21
C ILE A 743 -2.56 17.06 -15.78
N GLY A 744 -1.32 16.60 -15.56
CA GLY A 744 -0.69 16.59 -14.23
C GLY A 744 -0.28 17.98 -13.76
N ILE A 745 -0.76 18.38 -12.58
CA ILE A 745 -0.47 19.69 -11.96
C ILE A 745 0.95 19.66 -11.39
N GLN A 746 1.78 20.59 -11.89
CA GLN A 746 3.21 20.64 -11.57
C GLN A 746 3.49 21.34 -10.24
N GLY A 747 4.56 20.90 -9.57
CA GLY A 747 5.04 21.50 -8.32
C GLY A 747 4.37 20.99 -7.04
N PHE A 748 3.40 20.07 -7.14
CA PHE A 748 2.77 19.48 -5.96
C PHE A 748 3.81 18.72 -5.09
N PRO A 749 3.83 18.91 -3.75
CA PRO A 749 4.80 18.25 -2.87
C PRO A 749 4.62 16.74 -2.81
N ASN A 750 5.74 16.02 -2.63
CA ASN A 750 5.77 14.57 -2.79
C ASN A 750 5.24 13.83 -1.55
N LEU A 751 4.03 13.28 -1.63
CA LEU A 751 3.37 12.52 -0.55
C LEU A 751 3.46 11.01 -0.81
N HIS A 752 4.10 10.25 0.10
CA HIS A 752 4.41 8.83 -0.08
C HIS A 752 3.93 7.92 1.05
N SER A 753 3.39 6.74 0.70
CA SER A 753 3.03 5.69 1.68
C SER A 753 4.24 4.92 2.24
N HIS A 754 5.41 5.01 1.58
CA HIS A 754 6.57 4.15 1.82
C HIS A 754 6.98 4.05 3.30
N SER A 755 6.97 5.16 4.03
CA SER A 755 7.38 5.18 5.45
C SER A 755 6.40 4.48 6.41
N LEU A 756 5.17 4.19 5.96
CA LEU A 756 4.13 3.47 6.70
C LEU A 756 4.22 1.97 6.40
N TRP A 757 4.21 1.60 5.12
CA TRP A 757 4.19 0.21 4.67
C TRP A 757 5.43 -0.58 5.14
N HIS A 758 6.63 -0.03 4.98
CA HIS A 758 7.88 -0.73 5.32
C HIS A 758 8.09 -1.00 6.82
N LYS A 759 7.48 -0.19 7.71
CA LYS A 759 7.55 -0.41 9.16
C LYS A 759 6.57 -1.49 9.62
N VAL A 760 5.38 -1.49 9.00
CA VAL A 760 4.32 -2.49 9.25
C VAL A 760 4.75 -3.86 8.73
N SER A 761 5.24 -3.95 7.50
CA SER A 761 5.63 -5.24 6.89
C SER A 761 6.79 -5.93 7.62
N ARG A 762 7.72 -5.18 8.23
CA ARG A 762 8.79 -5.76 9.08
C ARG A 762 8.30 -6.54 10.30
N HIS A 763 7.04 -6.36 10.71
CA HIS A 763 6.44 -7.05 11.86
C HIS A 763 5.51 -8.22 11.46
N SER A 764 5.26 -8.46 10.16
CA SER A 764 4.31 -9.49 9.68
C SER A 764 4.69 -10.93 10.02
N SER A 765 5.96 -11.19 10.38
CA SER A 765 6.49 -12.51 10.74
C SER A 765 6.13 -12.99 12.16
N LYS A 766 5.31 -12.24 12.91
CA LYS A 766 4.81 -12.62 14.25
C LYS A 766 3.36 -12.20 14.47
N PRO A 767 2.61 -12.91 15.34
CA PRO A 767 1.31 -12.44 15.80
C PRO A 767 1.46 -11.10 16.52
N LEU A 768 0.96 -10.04 15.88
CA LEU A 768 0.85 -8.69 16.42
C LEU A 768 -0.11 -8.72 17.62
N THR A 769 0.22 -8.00 18.71
CA THR A 769 -0.66 -7.89 19.88
C THR A 769 -0.83 -6.43 20.29
N LEU A 770 -2.04 -6.03 20.70
CA LEU A 770 -2.31 -4.67 21.20
C LEU A 770 -1.63 -4.39 22.56
N ALA A 771 -1.13 -5.43 23.23
CA ALA A 771 -0.21 -5.32 24.36
C ALA A 771 1.19 -4.82 23.95
N ASP A 772 1.56 -4.85 22.67
CA ASP A 772 2.81 -4.27 22.19
C ASP A 772 2.72 -2.73 22.16
N THR A 773 3.10 -2.12 23.29
CA THR A 773 3.12 -0.67 23.46
C THR A 773 4.05 0.02 22.45
N LEU A 774 5.11 -0.64 21.96
CA LEU A 774 6.00 -0.06 20.96
C LEU A 774 5.29 0.04 19.61
N LEU A 775 4.55 -0.99 19.21
CA LEU A 775 3.70 -0.95 18.01
C LEU A 775 2.65 0.14 18.11
N VAL A 776 1.95 0.27 19.24
CA VAL A 776 0.91 1.30 19.41
C VAL A 776 1.50 2.72 19.34
N GLU A 777 2.64 2.98 19.98
CA GLU A 777 3.32 4.27 19.88
C GLU A 777 3.90 4.53 18.48
N GLU A 778 4.36 3.49 17.77
CA GLU A 778 4.80 3.61 16.37
C GLU A 778 3.63 3.89 15.42
N LEU A 779 2.47 3.26 15.64
CA LEU A 779 1.24 3.52 14.88
C LEU A 779 0.73 4.94 15.13
N LYS A 780 0.62 5.40 16.38
CA LYS A 780 0.28 6.81 16.70
C LYS A 780 1.26 7.81 16.06
N LYS A 781 2.56 7.49 16.06
CA LYS A 781 3.60 8.35 15.49
C LYS A 781 3.48 8.49 13.96
N ASN A 782 3.18 7.39 13.28
CA ASN A 782 3.13 7.37 11.82
C ASN A 782 1.74 7.77 11.27
N TYR A 783 0.66 7.38 11.94
CA TYR A 783 -0.73 7.78 11.64
C TYR A 783 -1.20 8.83 12.63
N LYS A 784 -0.58 10.01 12.60
CA LYS A 784 -0.92 11.10 13.54
C LYS A 784 -2.41 11.41 13.54
N GLY A 785 -3.05 11.38 12.37
CA GLY A 785 -4.48 11.63 12.20
C GLY A 785 -5.43 10.55 12.75
N ALA A 786 -4.94 9.35 13.06
CA ALA A 786 -5.75 8.25 13.59
C ALA A 786 -5.57 8.06 15.10
N THR A 787 -5.08 9.08 15.82
CA THR A 787 -4.70 8.96 17.23
C THR A 787 -5.87 8.52 18.13
N GLN A 788 -7.08 9.05 17.90
CA GLN A 788 -8.28 8.66 18.66
C GLN A 788 -8.66 7.19 18.42
N PHE A 789 -8.53 6.67 17.20
CA PHE A 789 -8.83 5.27 16.88
C PHE A 789 -7.90 4.32 17.64
N PHE A 790 -6.59 4.59 17.64
CA PHE A 790 -5.65 3.75 18.39
C PHE A 790 -5.86 3.82 19.89
N LYS A 791 -6.31 4.95 20.42
CA LYS A 791 -6.72 5.09 21.82
C LYS A 791 -7.96 4.24 22.12
N GLU A 792 -9.04 4.39 21.36
CA GLU A 792 -10.27 3.61 21.56
C GLU A 792 -10.04 2.10 21.37
N LEU A 793 -9.17 1.69 20.44
CA LEU A 793 -8.81 0.30 20.20
C LEU A 793 -8.10 -0.32 21.41
N VAL A 794 -7.19 0.42 22.05
CA VAL A 794 -6.54 0.00 23.31
C VAL A 794 -7.56 -0.05 24.45
N ASP A 795 -8.40 0.98 24.60
CA ASP A 795 -9.42 1.07 25.66
C ASP A 795 -10.51 -0.03 25.55
N LEU A 796 -10.87 -0.44 24.32
CA LEU A 796 -11.86 -1.50 24.07
C LEU A 796 -11.31 -2.91 24.28
N THR A 797 -10.03 -3.12 23.99
CA THR A 797 -9.37 -4.43 24.16
C THR A 797 -8.81 -4.66 25.56
N GLN A 798 -8.73 -3.62 26.40
CA GLN A 798 -8.14 -3.66 27.75
C GLN A 798 -6.68 -4.18 27.79
N GLY A 799 -6.00 -4.25 26.64
CA GLY A 799 -4.69 -4.88 26.48
C GLY A 799 -4.69 -6.41 26.45
N GLU A 800 -5.85 -7.07 26.46
CA GLU A 800 -5.95 -8.54 26.47
C GLU A 800 -6.12 -9.14 25.06
N LEU A 801 -5.77 -10.42 24.94
CA LEU A 801 -5.93 -11.22 23.72
C LEU A 801 -7.37 -11.74 23.62
N VAL A 802 -8.17 -11.16 22.74
CA VAL A 802 -9.44 -11.73 22.31
C VAL A 802 -9.18 -12.73 21.18
N ASP A 803 -9.64 -13.97 21.32
CA ASP A 803 -9.57 -14.99 20.27
C ASP A 803 -10.76 -14.83 19.31
N PHE A 804 -10.46 -14.57 18.03
CA PHE A 804 -11.44 -14.31 16.97
C PHE A 804 -11.67 -15.51 16.04
N GLY A 805 -11.25 -16.72 16.42
CA GLY A 805 -11.51 -17.94 15.67
C GLY A 805 -10.63 -18.12 14.42
N GLN A 806 -11.06 -18.99 13.50
CA GLN A 806 -10.20 -19.61 12.46
C GLN A 806 -9.67 -18.70 11.32
N GLY A 807 -9.63 -17.38 11.53
CA GLY A 807 -8.82 -16.46 10.71
C GLY A 807 -7.46 -16.09 11.32
N GLY A 808 -7.33 -16.19 12.65
CA GLY A 808 -6.17 -15.72 13.41
C GLY A 808 -6.12 -14.18 13.53
N PHE A 809 -5.89 -13.68 14.74
CA PHE A 809 -5.82 -12.24 15.07
C PHE A 809 -4.85 -11.44 14.18
N GLN A 810 -3.75 -12.08 13.77
CA GLN A 810 -2.71 -11.50 12.90
C GLN A 810 -3.24 -11.13 11.50
N GLY A 811 -4.11 -11.96 10.89
CA GLY A 811 -4.66 -11.69 9.56
C GLY A 811 -5.63 -10.51 9.56
N GLN A 812 -6.46 -10.39 10.61
CA GLN A 812 -7.37 -9.25 10.76
C GLN A 812 -6.63 -7.94 11.01
N ILE A 813 -5.53 -7.94 11.78
CA ILE A 813 -4.70 -6.73 11.97
C ILE A 813 -4.05 -6.28 10.66
N ILE A 814 -3.47 -7.20 9.87
CA ILE A 814 -2.87 -6.85 8.57
C ILE A 814 -3.92 -6.21 7.64
N MET A 815 -5.14 -6.77 7.60
CA MET A 815 -6.27 -6.21 6.84
C MET A 815 -6.67 -4.81 7.36
N VAL A 816 -6.76 -4.59 8.67
CA VAL A 816 -7.04 -3.26 9.26
C VAL A 816 -5.93 -2.25 8.94
N GLN A 817 -4.67 -2.68 8.97
CA GLN A 817 -3.52 -1.83 8.62
C GLN A 817 -3.53 -1.44 7.15
N HIS A 818 -3.78 -2.37 6.22
CA HIS A 818 -3.94 -2.06 4.80
C HIS A 818 -5.08 -1.06 4.58
N ASN A 819 -6.24 -1.29 5.21
CA ASN A 819 -7.38 -0.36 5.14
C ASN A 819 -7.02 1.04 5.68
N LEU A 820 -6.26 1.16 6.78
CA LEU A 820 -5.86 2.48 7.30
C LEU A 820 -4.90 3.23 6.36
N ILE A 821 -4.01 2.52 5.66
CA ILE A 821 -3.16 3.13 4.63
C ILE A 821 -4.03 3.60 3.47
N GLU A 822 -4.79 2.70 2.85
CA GLU A 822 -5.63 3.01 1.69
C GLU A 822 -6.62 4.15 1.98
N ARG A 823 -7.27 4.14 3.16
CA ARG A 823 -8.19 5.21 3.60
C ARG A 823 -7.48 6.53 3.87
N GLY A 824 -6.27 6.49 4.46
CA GLY A 824 -5.44 7.68 4.66
C GLY A 824 -5.02 8.36 3.35
N PHE A 825 -5.12 7.68 2.22
CA PHE A 825 -4.88 8.23 0.87
C PHE A 825 -6.18 8.63 0.18
N ASN A 826 -7.27 7.89 0.38
CA ASN A 826 -8.60 8.14 -0.22
C ASN A 826 -9.45 9.21 0.52
N GLY A 827 -8.82 9.99 1.40
CA GLY A 827 -9.45 11.11 2.14
C GLY A 827 -10.02 12.22 1.24
N ALA A 828 -10.86 13.07 1.84
CA ALA A 828 -11.52 14.22 1.20
C ALA A 828 -10.62 15.07 0.28
N PHE A 829 -11.23 15.69 -0.74
CA PHE A 829 -10.53 16.53 -1.72
C PHE A 829 -11.45 17.67 -2.19
N ALA A 830 -10.92 18.89 -2.28
CA ALA A 830 -11.61 20.04 -2.84
C ALA A 830 -10.63 21.06 -3.42
N VAL A 831 -11.11 21.91 -4.35
CA VAL A 831 -10.30 22.91 -5.06
C VAL A 831 -11.02 24.25 -5.09
N SER A 832 -10.29 25.32 -4.77
CA SER A 832 -10.75 26.70 -4.80
C SER A 832 -9.73 27.55 -5.57
N GLY A 833 -9.94 27.72 -6.88
CA GLY A 833 -8.97 28.35 -7.76
C GLY A 833 -7.65 27.60 -7.80
N ASP A 834 -6.55 28.26 -7.43
CA ASP A 834 -5.21 27.69 -7.37
C ASP A 834 -4.88 26.98 -6.02
N THR A 835 -5.83 26.96 -5.09
CA THR A 835 -5.68 26.36 -3.76
C THR A 835 -6.36 24.99 -3.69
N PHE A 836 -5.56 23.97 -3.41
CA PHE A 836 -5.97 22.57 -3.30
C PHE A 836 -6.05 22.15 -1.84
N TYR A 837 -7.16 21.54 -1.45
CA TYR A 837 -7.39 21.00 -0.12
C TYR A 837 -7.48 19.48 -0.22
N LEU A 838 -6.66 18.77 0.54
CA LEU A 838 -6.69 17.31 0.58
C LEU A 838 -6.56 16.78 2.00
N GLU A 839 -7.38 15.80 2.32
CA GLU A 839 -7.15 14.93 3.46
C GLU A 839 -6.06 13.91 3.07
N TYR A 840 -5.03 13.85 3.90
CA TYR A 840 -3.92 12.92 3.82
C TYR A 840 -3.59 12.42 5.23
N ASN A 841 -3.49 11.10 5.40
CA ASN A 841 -3.23 10.47 6.70
C ASN A 841 -4.19 10.98 7.81
N PHE A 842 -5.47 11.13 7.45
CA PHE A 842 -6.58 11.62 8.29
C PHE A 842 -6.40 13.05 8.83
N ARG A 843 -5.64 13.88 8.11
CA ARG A 843 -5.48 15.32 8.38
C ARG A 843 -5.72 16.14 7.13
N LEU A 844 -6.32 17.31 7.29
CA LEU A 844 -6.54 18.24 6.19
C LEU A 844 -5.30 19.11 5.96
N PHE A 845 -4.76 19.02 4.76
CA PHE A 845 -3.71 19.90 4.26
C PHE A 845 -4.27 20.82 3.18
N ARG A 846 -3.64 21.97 3.01
CA ARG A 846 -3.79 22.81 1.81
C ARG A 846 -2.45 22.98 1.10
N TRP A 847 -2.51 23.24 -0.20
CA TRP A 847 -1.38 23.66 -1.02
C TRP A 847 -1.87 24.62 -2.10
N THR A 848 -1.23 25.77 -2.20
CA THR A 848 -1.47 26.77 -3.24
C THR A 848 -0.44 26.60 -4.36
N GLN A 849 -0.85 26.68 -5.62
CA GLN A 849 0.07 26.45 -6.73
C GLN A 849 1.28 27.41 -6.72
N GLY A 850 2.48 26.83 -6.54
CA GLY A 850 3.74 27.57 -6.41
C GLY A 850 4.34 27.55 -5.00
N GLU A 851 3.60 27.13 -3.99
CA GLU A 851 4.16 26.78 -2.67
C GLU A 851 5.04 25.54 -2.77
N ARG A 852 6.10 25.47 -1.96
CA ARG A 852 7.05 24.33 -1.96
C ARG A 852 6.64 23.17 -1.05
N GLU A 853 5.77 23.44 -0.08
CA GLU A 853 5.38 22.51 0.98
C GLU A 853 3.88 22.56 1.20
N LEU A 854 3.32 21.50 1.79
CA LEU A 854 1.92 21.44 2.20
C LEU A 854 1.76 22.13 3.55
N TYR A 855 0.76 22.99 3.67
CA TYR A 855 0.38 23.60 4.93
C TYR A 855 -0.58 22.67 5.69
N ASP A 856 -0.16 22.15 6.85
CA ASP A 856 -1.01 21.41 7.79
C ASP A 856 -2.01 22.39 8.41
N THR A 857 -3.31 22.23 8.12
CA THR A 857 -4.35 23.13 8.63
C THR A 857 -4.65 22.91 10.12
N GLY A 858 -4.05 21.89 10.74
CA GLY A 858 -4.32 21.48 12.12
C GLY A 858 -5.62 20.69 12.30
N VAL A 859 -6.46 20.56 11.27
CA VAL A 859 -7.70 19.77 11.32
C VAL A 859 -7.41 18.29 11.10
N GLU A 860 -7.82 17.48 12.08
CA GLU A 860 -7.63 16.04 12.15
C GLU A 860 -9.00 15.34 12.20
N GLU A 861 -9.23 14.34 11.33
CA GLU A 861 -10.44 13.53 11.39
C GLU A 861 -10.39 12.60 12.60
N THR A 862 -11.46 12.61 13.38
CA THR A 862 -11.48 11.99 14.70
C THR A 862 -12.05 10.59 14.58
N ILE A 863 -11.21 9.68 14.07
CA ILE A 863 -11.60 8.28 13.86
C ILE A 863 -11.98 7.62 15.18
N GLY A 864 -13.25 7.23 15.32
CA GLY A 864 -13.74 6.35 16.37
C GLY A 864 -13.97 4.93 15.86
N LEU A 865 -13.84 3.94 16.75
CA LEU A 865 -14.42 2.62 16.53
C LEU A 865 -15.95 2.75 16.52
N THR A 866 -16.67 1.90 15.78
CA THR A 866 -18.13 1.95 15.79
C THR A 866 -18.74 0.74 16.50
N VAL A 867 -19.77 1.00 17.30
CA VAL A 867 -20.56 -0.02 17.98
C VAL A 867 -21.89 -0.16 17.25
N ARG A 868 -22.23 -1.39 16.88
CA ARG A 868 -23.55 -1.71 16.31
C ARG A 868 -24.58 -1.71 17.44
N LEU A 869 -25.60 -0.86 17.32
CA LEU A 869 -26.75 -0.82 18.22
C LEU A 869 -27.71 -1.99 17.94
N PRO A 870 -28.58 -2.35 18.92
CA PRO A 870 -29.59 -3.39 18.73
C PRO A 870 -30.58 -3.13 17.57
N ASP A 871 -30.79 -1.86 17.20
CA ASP A 871 -31.61 -1.45 16.05
C ASP A 871 -30.90 -1.58 14.69
N GLY A 872 -29.63 -2.03 14.70
CA GLY A 872 -28.82 -2.22 13.51
C GLY A 872 -28.01 -1.01 13.05
N ARG A 873 -28.20 0.18 13.65
CA ARG A 873 -27.37 1.37 13.38
C ARG A 873 -25.95 1.21 13.95
N TYR A 874 -25.02 2.02 13.46
CA TYR A 874 -23.65 2.09 13.96
C TYR A 874 -23.39 3.49 14.54
N LEU A 875 -22.91 3.56 15.78
CA LEU A 875 -22.48 4.81 16.43
C LEU A 875 -20.98 4.77 16.73
N PRO A 876 -20.25 5.91 16.70
CA PRO A 876 -18.92 6.01 17.30
C PRO A 876 -18.93 5.53 18.76
N ALA A 877 -17.88 4.81 19.19
CA ALA A 877 -17.83 4.16 20.49
C ALA A 877 -17.87 5.16 21.66
N GLY A 878 -17.29 6.35 21.48
CA GLY A 878 -17.42 7.48 22.42
C GLY A 878 -18.83 8.06 22.54
N LEU A 879 -19.73 7.78 21.59
CA LEU A 879 -21.14 8.21 21.59
C LEU A 879 -22.12 7.06 21.87
N ALA A 880 -21.62 5.84 22.08
CA ALA A 880 -22.47 4.68 22.40
C ALA A 880 -22.97 4.75 23.85
N PRO A 881 -24.25 4.43 24.12
CA PRO A 881 -24.79 4.46 25.48
C PRO A 881 -24.08 3.46 26.41
N ALA A 882 -23.92 3.85 27.67
CA ALA A 882 -23.24 3.05 28.69
C ALA A 882 -23.89 1.66 28.84
N GLY A 883 -23.12 0.61 28.55
CA GLY A 883 -23.58 -0.79 28.58
C GLY A 883 -23.78 -1.46 27.21
N ALA A 884 -23.55 -0.75 26.10
CA ALA A 884 -23.58 -1.37 24.77
C ALA A 884 -22.55 -2.54 24.64
N PRO A 885 -22.87 -3.64 23.93
CA PRO A 885 -22.04 -4.85 23.90
C PRO A 885 -20.73 -4.64 23.12
N LYS A 886 -19.67 -4.31 23.84
CA LYS A 886 -18.31 -4.06 23.30
C LYS A 886 -17.77 -5.21 22.42
N GLY A 887 -18.11 -6.45 22.75
CA GLY A 887 -17.58 -7.65 22.06
C GLY A 887 -18.06 -7.89 20.62
N GLN A 888 -19.13 -7.21 20.16
CA GLN A 888 -19.65 -7.35 18.78
C GLN A 888 -19.25 -6.18 17.86
N ALA A 889 -18.51 -5.19 18.36
CA ALA A 889 -18.15 -3.99 17.61
C ALA A 889 -17.19 -4.22 16.43
N LEU A 890 -16.42 -5.31 16.45
CA LEU A 890 -15.27 -5.52 15.56
C LEU A 890 -15.54 -6.42 14.33
N GLU A 891 -16.69 -7.11 14.25
CA GLU A 891 -16.91 -8.14 13.21
C GLU A 891 -16.88 -7.60 11.77
N LYS A 892 -17.20 -6.32 11.55
CA LYS A 892 -17.03 -5.64 10.26
C LYS A 892 -16.62 -4.19 10.47
N PHE A 893 -15.35 -3.89 10.19
CA PHE A 893 -14.83 -2.53 10.00
C PHE A 893 -15.45 -1.88 8.76
N ARG A 894 -16.77 -1.59 8.79
CA ARG A 894 -17.44 -0.74 7.80
C ARG A 894 -17.11 0.71 8.10
N VAL A 895 -15.91 1.10 7.72
CA VAL A 895 -15.41 2.45 7.98
C VAL A 895 -15.97 3.44 6.97
N LEU A 896 -16.96 4.22 7.43
CA LEU A 896 -17.51 5.37 6.73
C LEU A 896 -16.70 6.60 7.17
N TYR A 897 -15.46 6.68 6.69
CA TYR A 897 -14.52 7.78 6.97
C TYR A 897 -14.34 8.64 5.72
N ASN A 898 -14.34 9.96 5.91
CA ASN A 898 -13.78 11.04 5.10
C ASN A 898 -14.37 12.35 5.66
N LEU A 899 -13.55 13.40 5.77
CA LEU A 899 -14.05 14.73 6.15
C LEU A 899 -15.12 15.21 5.13
N LYS A 900 -16.18 15.87 5.60
CA LYS A 900 -17.11 16.57 4.71
C LYS A 900 -16.60 17.99 4.48
N LEU A 901 -16.13 18.26 3.27
CA LEU A 901 -15.38 19.45 2.92
C LEU A 901 -16.12 20.26 1.85
N ALA A 902 -16.25 21.57 2.07
CA ALA A 902 -16.68 22.53 1.05
C ALA A 902 -15.79 23.77 1.09
N VAL A 903 -15.44 24.28 -0.08
CA VAL A 903 -14.54 25.44 -0.25
C VAL A 903 -15.17 26.43 -1.22
N SER A 904 -14.98 27.72 -0.97
CA SER A 904 -15.35 28.79 -1.90
C SER A 904 -14.52 30.03 -1.60
N GLY A 905 -13.64 30.40 -2.53
CA GLY A 905 -12.61 31.43 -2.31
C GLY A 905 -11.77 31.07 -1.08
N ASP A 906 -11.78 31.97 -0.09
CA ASP A 906 -10.98 31.85 1.13
C ASP A 906 -11.73 31.14 2.28
N THR A 907 -13.00 30.79 2.07
CA THR A 907 -13.84 30.15 3.08
C THR A 907 -13.83 28.63 2.93
N VAL A 908 -13.60 27.93 4.04
CA VAL A 908 -13.51 26.47 4.12
C VAL A 908 -14.41 25.97 5.24
N TYR A 909 -15.33 25.06 4.93
CA TYR A 909 -16.16 24.35 5.91
C TYR A 909 -15.74 22.89 6.00
N VAL A 910 -15.60 22.38 7.22
CA VAL A 910 -15.25 20.98 7.51
C VAL A 910 -16.22 20.40 8.54
N GLY A 911 -17.07 19.48 8.10
CA GLY A 911 -17.86 18.60 8.96
C GLY A 911 -17.06 17.36 9.34
N LYS A 912 -16.72 17.23 10.64
CA LYS A 912 -15.97 16.10 11.20
C LYS A 912 -16.89 14.97 11.64
N ARG A 913 -16.42 13.72 11.63
CA ARG A 913 -17.26 12.56 11.97
C ARG A 913 -17.65 12.51 13.46
N ASP A 914 -16.94 13.22 14.33
CA ASP A 914 -17.23 13.37 15.76
C ASP A 914 -18.34 14.39 16.10
N GLY A 915 -18.98 14.97 15.09
CA GLY A 915 -20.12 15.89 15.24
C GLY A 915 -19.75 17.37 15.14
N HIS A 916 -18.46 17.73 15.10
CA HIS A 916 -18.07 19.15 15.02
C HIS A 916 -18.12 19.71 13.60
N LEU A 917 -18.66 20.92 13.45
CA LEU A 917 -18.56 21.73 12.22
C LEU A 917 -17.55 22.84 12.45
N LEU A 918 -16.47 22.83 11.68
CA LEU A 918 -15.44 23.86 11.70
C LEU A 918 -15.56 24.76 10.46
N VAL A 919 -15.25 26.05 10.63
CA VAL A 919 -15.11 27.00 9.52
C VAL A 919 -13.82 27.79 9.64
N SER A 920 -13.16 28.01 8.51
CA SER A 920 -12.10 29.01 8.32
C SER A 920 -12.53 30.03 7.27
N TYR A 921 -12.09 31.28 7.42
CA TYR A 921 -12.29 32.38 6.45
C TYR A 921 -10.97 32.88 5.86
N ASP A 922 -9.87 32.18 6.13
CA ASP A 922 -8.48 32.51 5.78
C ASP A 922 -7.75 31.30 5.20
N ARG A 923 -8.43 30.59 4.28
CA ARG A 923 -7.94 29.41 3.56
C ARG A 923 -7.52 28.23 4.45
N GLY A 924 -7.97 28.15 5.70
CA GLY A 924 -7.63 27.06 6.63
C GLY A 924 -6.48 27.36 7.58
N GLU A 925 -6.09 28.64 7.77
CA GLU A 925 -5.08 29.05 8.75
C GLU A 925 -5.64 29.11 10.17
N ASN A 926 -6.85 29.66 10.35
CA ASN A 926 -7.54 29.73 11.64
C ASN A 926 -8.94 29.11 11.55
N TRP A 927 -9.27 28.27 12.53
CA TRP A 927 -10.52 27.54 12.59
C TRP A 927 -11.41 28.01 13.75
N THR A 928 -12.68 28.21 13.44
CA THR A 928 -13.74 28.46 14.42
C THR A 928 -14.65 27.24 14.45
N ASP A 929 -14.80 26.64 15.63
CA ASP A 929 -15.87 25.67 15.87
C ASP A 929 -17.21 26.41 15.94
N ILE A 930 -18.18 25.97 15.13
CA ILE A 930 -19.51 26.56 15.04
C ILE A 930 -20.62 25.57 15.38
N THR A 931 -20.28 24.43 15.97
CA THR A 931 -21.22 23.35 16.31
C THR A 931 -22.33 23.83 17.24
N GLU A 932 -22.00 24.62 18.26
CA GLU A 932 -23.00 25.23 19.18
C GLU A 932 -23.90 26.29 18.52
N ARG A 933 -23.62 26.70 17.28
CA ARG A 933 -24.46 27.63 16.51
C ARG A 933 -25.50 26.92 15.65
N LEU A 934 -25.41 25.59 15.53
CA LEU A 934 -26.36 24.82 14.74
C LEU A 934 -27.68 24.66 15.51
N PRO A 935 -28.84 24.84 14.86
CA PRO A 935 -30.15 24.65 15.50
C PRO A 935 -30.50 23.17 15.76
N LEU A 936 -29.65 22.23 15.32
CA LEU A 936 -29.83 20.79 15.43
C LEU A 936 -28.67 20.14 16.19
N THR A 937 -28.95 19.08 16.96
CA THR A 937 -27.90 18.21 17.52
C THR A 937 -27.41 17.26 16.43
N VAL A 938 -26.24 17.53 15.86
CA VAL A 938 -25.65 16.76 14.76
C VAL A 938 -24.74 15.64 15.29
N ILE A 939 -24.91 14.42 14.78
CA ILE A 939 -24.00 13.29 15.03
C ILE A 939 -23.19 12.97 13.76
N ALA A 940 -23.68 13.34 12.57
CA ALA A 940 -23.00 13.09 11.30
C ALA A 940 -23.29 14.18 10.26
N TYR A 941 -22.24 14.64 9.57
CA TYR A 941 -22.37 15.40 8.34
C TYR A 941 -22.48 14.45 7.14
N LYS A 942 -23.45 14.70 6.27
CA LYS A 942 -23.76 13.91 5.07
C LYS A 942 -23.12 14.55 3.85
N ASP A 943 -23.32 15.84 3.66
CA ASP A 943 -22.77 16.64 2.58
C ASP A 943 -22.73 18.13 2.97
N ILE A 944 -21.88 18.91 2.31
CA ILE A 944 -21.78 20.35 2.48
C ILE A 944 -21.61 20.98 1.10
N LYS A 945 -22.46 21.96 0.74
CA LYS A 945 -22.43 22.62 -0.56
C LYS A 945 -22.60 24.13 -0.45
N PHE A 946 -21.83 24.87 -1.25
CA PHE A 946 -22.10 26.27 -1.54
C PHE A 946 -23.10 26.37 -2.70
N VAL A 947 -24.06 27.30 -2.61
CA VAL A 947 -24.91 27.71 -3.74
C VAL A 947 -24.97 29.24 -3.77
N GLY A 948 -24.17 29.83 -4.65
CA GLY A 948 -23.84 31.26 -4.58
C GLY A 948 -23.19 31.59 -3.23
N SER A 949 -23.67 32.64 -2.55
CA SER A 949 -23.14 33.07 -1.25
C SER A 949 -23.70 32.31 -0.05
N LYS A 950 -24.48 31.24 -0.26
CA LYS A 950 -25.10 30.46 0.83
C LYS A 950 -24.38 29.13 1.02
N ILE A 951 -24.22 28.73 2.28
CA ILE A 951 -23.71 27.41 2.66
C ILE A 951 -24.87 26.54 3.14
N TYR A 952 -24.94 25.31 2.65
CA TYR A 952 -25.92 24.29 3.04
C TYR A 952 -25.18 23.09 3.60
N VAL A 953 -25.65 22.58 4.74
CA VAL A 953 -25.04 21.46 5.46
C VAL A 953 -26.12 20.41 5.69
N ALA A 954 -26.00 19.27 5.02
CA ALA A 954 -26.84 18.10 5.25
C ALA A 954 -26.28 17.27 6.41
N THR A 955 -27.16 16.87 7.33
CA THR A 955 -26.81 16.17 8.57
C THR A 955 -27.72 14.97 8.79
N ASP A 956 -27.42 14.14 9.79
CA ASP A 956 -28.32 13.05 10.22
C ASP A 956 -29.61 13.51 10.94
N ALA A 957 -29.73 14.82 11.21
CA ALA A 957 -30.90 15.42 11.86
C ALA A 957 -31.74 16.33 10.92
N GLY A 958 -31.25 16.66 9.72
CA GLY A 958 -31.88 17.59 8.79
C GLY A 958 -30.88 18.38 7.95
N VAL A 959 -31.35 19.35 7.17
CA VAL A 959 -30.48 20.28 6.42
C VAL A 959 -30.55 21.68 7.06
N VAL A 960 -29.39 22.29 7.29
CA VAL A 960 -29.27 23.65 7.80
C VAL A 960 -28.58 24.57 6.80
N VAL A 961 -28.95 25.85 6.79
CA VAL A 961 -28.45 26.86 5.85
C VAL A 961 -27.96 28.10 6.56
N SER A 962 -26.92 28.74 6.00
CA SER A 962 -26.48 30.07 6.41
C SER A 962 -26.12 30.96 5.23
N ASN A 963 -26.37 32.26 5.38
CA ASN A 963 -25.86 33.31 4.47
C ASN A 963 -24.53 33.93 4.97
N SER A 964 -24.13 33.64 6.22
CA SER A 964 -23.08 34.39 6.93
C SER A 964 -22.15 33.54 7.80
N GLY A 965 -22.42 32.23 7.94
CA GLY A 965 -21.75 31.33 8.90
C GLY A 965 -22.07 31.60 10.38
N THR A 966 -22.91 32.60 10.69
CA THR A 966 -23.19 33.08 12.05
C THR A 966 -24.64 32.95 12.50
N GLN A 967 -25.58 32.89 11.56
CA GLN A 967 -27.00 32.57 11.79
C GLN A 967 -27.32 31.34 10.96
N TRP A 968 -27.97 30.34 11.56
CA TRP A 968 -28.26 29.06 10.93
C TRP A 968 -29.73 28.72 11.09
N ASP A 969 -30.40 28.48 9.97
CA ASP A 969 -31.81 28.13 9.90
C ASP A 969 -31.96 26.67 9.45
N VAL A 970 -32.97 25.96 9.95
CA VAL A 970 -33.33 24.60 9.48
C VAL A 970 -34.21 24.73 8.23
N ILE A 971 -33.96 23.90 7.21
CA ILE A 971 -34.82 23.80 6.04
C ILE A 971 -35.80 22.63 6.22
N THR A 972 -37.08 22.95 6.29
CA THR A 972 -38.17 21.98 6.29
C THR A 972 -38.74 21.75 4.89
N ASP A 973 -39.54 20.70 4.73
CA ASP A 973 -40.46 20.55 3.60
C ASP A 973 -41.73 21.41 3.75
N VAL A 974 -42.62 21.31 2.76
CA VAL A 974 -43.92 22.00 2.72
C VAL A 974 -44.88 21.63 3.86
N GLU A 975 -44.65 20.50 4.55
CA GLU A 975 -45.43 20.07 5.72
C GLU A 975 -44.81 20.52 7.05
N GLY A 976 -43.58 21.08 7.01
CA GLY A 976 -42.83 21.50 8.20
C GLY A 976 -41.94 20.40 8.78
N THR A 977 -41.62 19.35 8.01
CA THR A 977 -40.79 18.22 8.44
C THR A 977 -39.31 18.50 8.17
N ASP A 978 -38.45 18.18 9.14
CA ASP A 978 -36.99 18.18 8.99
C ASP A 978 -36.55 16.95 8.17
N LEU A 979 -36.21 17.16 6.89
CA LEU A 979 -35.80 16.08 5.99
C LEU A 979 -34.29 15.79 6.09
N VAL A 980 -33.95 14.53 6.36
CA VAL A 980 -32.57 14.02 6.34
C VAL A 980 -32.17 13.71 4.89
N MET A 981 -31.38 14.60 4.29
CA MET A 981 -30.80 14.39 2.97
C MET A 981 -29.48 13.62 3.10
N GLU A 982 -29.34 12.51 2.38
CA GLU A 982 -28.09 11.75 2.28
C GLU A 982 -27.10 12.40 1.30
N TYR A 983 -27.62 13.09 0.28
CA TYR A 983 -26.84 13.72 -0.79
C TYR A 983 -27.40 15.11 -1.14
N LEU A 984 -26.51 16.05 -1.47
CA LEU A 984 -26.86 17.35 -2.05
C LEU A 984 -26.22 17.52 -3.42
N ALA A 985 -26.99 17.96 -4.42
CA ALA A 985 -26.50 18.29 -5.75
C ALA A 985 -26.88 19.74 -6.11
N VAL A 986 -25.99 20.41 -6.85
CA VAL A 986 -26.12 21.82 -7.21
C VAL A 986 -26.06 21.96 -8.72
N ASP A 987 -27.05 22.65 -9.27
CA ASP A 987 -27.11 23.06 -10.68
C ASP A 987 -27.33 24.58 -10.72
N GLY A 988 -26.27 25.33 -11.08
CA GLY A 988 -26.24 26.78 -11.08
C GLY A 988 -26.62 27.41 -9.73
N ARG A 989 -27.91 27.73 -9.55
CA ARG A 989 -28.49 28.29 -8.30
C ARG A 989 -29.57 27.40 -7.67
N ARG A 990 -29.88 26.25 -8.27
CA ARG A 990 -30.81 25.25 -7.75
C ARG A 990 -30.06 24.30 -6.83
N LEU A 991 -30.70 23.93 -5.72
CA LEU A 991 -30.22 22.90 -4.80
C LEU A 991 -31.19 21.74 -4.80
N TYR A 992 -30.68 20.55 -5.05
CA TYR A 992 -31.42 19.30 -4.98
C TYR A 992 -30.93 18.48 -3.79
N GLY A 993 -31.86 17.87 -3.07
CA GLY A 993 -31.58 16.97 -1.95
C GLY A 993 -32.21 15.61 -2.20
N MET A 994 -31.50 14.53 -1.88
CA MET A 994 -32.03 13.17 -1.98
C MET A 994 -32.00 12.47 -0.62
N THR A 995 -33.14 11.90 -0.26
CA THR A 995 -33.34 11.11 0.97
C THR A 995 -33.11 9.62 0.70
N ASP A 996 -32.91 8.81 1.74
CA ASP A 996 -32.73 7.36 1.59
C ASP A 996 -34.02 6.59 1.26
N LYS A 997 -35.19 7.18 1.51
CA LYS A 997 -36.50 6.51 1.48
C LYS A 997 -37.62 7.24 0.76
N THR A 998 -37.62 8.58 0.73
CA THR A 998 -38.78 9.38 0.31
C THR A 998 -38.55 10.10 -1.02
N GLY A 999 -37.46 9.81 -1.73
CA GLY A 999 -37.15 10.36 -3.05
C GLY A 999 -36.32 11.65 -3.04
N VAL A 1000 -36.49 12.43 -4.10
CA VAL A 1000 -35.68 13.61 -4.44
C VAL A 1000 -36.52 14.88 -4.32
N TYR A 1001 -35.90 15.93 -3.79
CA TYR A 1001 -36.51 17.21 -3.48
C TYR A 1001 -35.70 18.34 -4.14
N LEU A 1002 -36.40 19.38 -4.60
CA LEU A 1002 -35.84 20.65 -5.05
C LEU A 1002 -36.08 21.71 -3.98
N LEU A 1003 -35.07 22.54 -3.70
CA LEU A 1003 -35.23 23.68 -2.80
C LEU A 1003 -35.91 24.84 -3.55
N VAL A 1004 -37.17 25.12 -3.22
CA VAL A 1004 -37.96 26.21 -3.82
C VAL A 1004 -38.29 27.24 -2.74
N ASN A 1005 -37.91 28.49 -2.96
CA ASN A 1005 -38.16 29.63 -2.05
C ASN A 1005 -37.73 29.45 -0.57
N GLY A 1006 -36.87 28.47 -0.27
CA GLY A 1006 -36.41 28.16 1.08
C GLY A 1006 -37.10 26.95 1.74
N THR A 1007 -37.89 26.18 0.98
CA THR A 1007 -38.60 24.99 1.45
C THR A 1007 -38.34 23.82 0.49
N TRP A 1008 -38.27 22.59 1.00
CA TRP A 1008 -38.13 21.40 0.17
C TRP A 1008 -39.46 21.02 -0.50
N GLU A 1009 -39.48 21.01 -1.83
CA GLU A 1009 -40.59 20.51 -2.65
C GLU A 1009 -40.19 19.16 -3.26
N GLN A 1010 -41.00 18.12 -3.06
CA GLN A 1010 -40.72 16.78 -3.59
C GLN A 1010 -40.94 16.74 -5.11
N ILE A 1011 -39.93 16.36 -5.87
CA ILE A 1011 -39.98 16.28 -7.34
C ILE A 1011 -39.98 14.84 -7.88
N VAL A 1012 -39.46 13.88 -7.09
CA VAL A 1012 -39.51 12.44 -7.38
C VAL A 1012 -39.84 11.72 -6.08
N SER A 1013 -40.84 10.83 -6.10
CA SER A 1013 -41.33 10.13 -4.90
C SER A 1013 -40.58 8.83 -4.54
N GLU A 1014 -39.61 8.43 -5.36
CA GLU A 1014 -38.88 7.16 -5.24
C GLU A 1014 -37.37 7.37 -5.24
N THR A 1015 -36.67 6.85 -4.23
CA THR A 1015 -35.21 6.76 -4.21
C THR A 1015 -34.76 5.37 -4.70
N PRO A 1016 -33.81 5.27 -5.65
CA PRO A 1016 -33.19 3.98 -6.00
C PRO A 1016 -32.48 3.31 -4.81
N GLU A 1017 -32.58 1.98 -4.70
CA GLU A 1017 -31.88 1.26 -3.63
C GLU A 1017 -30.35 1.43 -3.69
N ARG A 1018 -29.74 1.69 -2.53
CA ARG A 1018 -28.28 1.72 -2.32
C ARG A 1018 -27.56 2.67 -3.28
N VAL A 1019 -27.98 3.93 -3.29
CA VAL A 1019 -27.23 5.03 -3.89
C VAL A 1019 -25.78 5.05 -3.37
N THR A 1020 -24.86 5.47 -4.25
CA THR A 1020 -23.47 5.78 -3.93
C THR A 1020 -23.14 7.24 -4.21
N SER A 1021 -23.67 7.82 -5.29
CA SER A 1021 -23.42 9.21 -5.71
C SER A 1021 -24.64 9.83 -6.41
N PHE A 1022 -24.73 11.16 -6.42
CA PHE A 1022 -25.86 11.94 -6.96
C PHE A 1022 -25.37 13.22 -7.63
N ALA A 1023 -25.82 13.46 -8.86
CA ALA A 1023 -25.52 14.65 -9.64
C ALA A 1023 -26.75 15.13 -10.41
N VAL A 1024 -26.76 16.40 -10.83
CA VAL A 1024 -27.89 17.02 -11.56
C VAL A 1024 -27.36 17.93 -12.66
N ASP A 1025 -28.12 18.01 -13.74
CA ASP A 1025 -27.84 18.72 -14.99
C ASP A 1025 -29.14 19.32 -15.54
N GLU A 1026 -29.36 20.62 -15.38
CA GLU A 1026 -30.62 21.33 -15.68
C GLU A 1026 -31.89 20.66 -15.09
N ASN A 1027 -32.48 19.75 -15.86
CA ASN A 1027 -33.70 18.98 -15.59
C ASN A 1027 -33.43 17.45 -15.49
N THR A 1028 -32.19 16.98 -15.68
CA THR A 1028 -31.80 15.57 -15.56
C THR A 1028 -31.13 15.29 -14.22
N LEU A 1029 -31.70 14.36 -13.45
CA LEU A 1029 -31.11 13.81 -12.24
C LEU A 1029 -30.31 12.56 -12.60
N TYR A 1030 -29.07 12.42 -12.11
CA TYR A 1030 -28.24 11.21 -12.27
C TYR A 1030 -27.92 10.60 -10.91
N VAL A 1031 -28.13 9.30 -10.76
CA VAL A 1031 -27.95 8.56 -9.50
C VAL A 1031 -27.10 7.32 -9.74
N ALA A 1032 -25.92 7.27 -9.12
CA ALA A 1032 -25.10 6.07 -9.06
C ALA A 1032 -25.57 5.15 -7.93
N THR A 1033 -25.54 3.84 -8.15
CA THR A 1033 -26.01 2.82 -7.17
C THR A 1033 -25.10 1.60 -7.12
N MET A 1034 -25.06 0.93 -5.96
CA MET A 1034 -24.30 -0.32 -5.77
C MET A 1034 -24.82 -1.51 -6.59
N LYS A 1035 -26.04 -1.44 -7.14
CA LYS A 1035 -26.75 -2.57 -7.78
C LYS A 1035 -27.20 -2.32 -9.23
N ARG A 1036 -27.30 -1.06 -9.67
CA ARG A 1036 -27.91 -0.67 -10.96
C ARG A 1036 -27.00 0.24 -11.80
N GLY A 1037 -25.75 0.43 -11.38
CA GLY A 1037 -24.84 1.36 -12.06
C GLY A 1037 -25.38 2.79 -11.95
N MET A 1038 -25.34 3.53 -13.06
CA MET A 1038 -25.96 4.86 -13.15
C MET A 1038 -27.39 4.76 -13.66
N LEU A 1039 -28.30 5.43 -12.95
CA LEU A 1039 -29.68 5.69 -13.35
C LEU A 1039 -29.82 7.17 -13.70
N HIS A 1040 -30.78 7.52 -14.55
CA HIS A 1040 -31.18 8.91 -14.72
C HIS A 1040 -32.70 9.10 -14.71
N TYR A 1041 -33.14 10.31 -14.40
CA TYR A 1041 -34.55 10.71 -14.37
C TYR A 1041 -34.67 12.12 -14.94
N ILE A 1042 -35.61 12.35 -15.85
CA ILE A 1042 -35.86 13.69 -16.44
C ILE A 1042 -37.07 14.31 -15.74
N VAL A 1043 -36.85 15.47 -15.13
CA VAL A 1043 -37.85 16.30 -14.46
C VAL A 1043 -38.50 17.21 -15.52
N GLU A 1044 -39.84 17.23 -15.58
CA GLU A 1044 -40.62 18.09 -16.48
C GLU A 1044 -40.72 19.54 -15.97
#